data_AF-A0A6A2EE61-F1
#
_entry.id   AF-A0A6A2EE61-F1
#
_cell.length_a   1.000
_cell.length_b   1.000
_cell.length_c   1.000
_cell.angle_alpha   90.00
_cell.angle_beta   90.00
_cell.angle_gamma   90.00
#
_symmetry.space_group_name_H-M   'P 1'
#
loop_
_entity.id
_entity.type
_entity.pdbx_description
1 polymer ?
#
loop_
_entity_poly.entity_id
_entity_poly.type
_entity_poly.pdbx_seq_one_letter_code
_entity_poly.pdbx_strand_id
1 'polypeptide(L)'
;LRREQALKLAEEFEKNLKSRGLGSLQGQHLPPLDTATYTLLKSIPSGSLSGLSGLGRISPKKGTKPQVLSFEEVDALYNAGITLEEKQAWVYYQKNKGEKMTGWDKYDTGKPSPQKLKELVEKGALFYLNGALLPYPIYTYANIYDRLLDLEKDSKAIVKNYGKEAYELHVKALEEVKPKQISVRAPDSSDRPVILAISGFATDTDSFKVHALDEALVDIELPTEAASEGVSLQTAFSAWMRRLPESDFENVTPYEIQHFYLEAKRFTKENTEEARELIEQYAPKEGEALFSRFLYEALSDEDKVKLDFTWNRQYNGQSSVQYQRIPVGFTCSALFKTAPLSITPIQREGIAFMTAVGSGIIAYDVGVGKTMTAIINIANALYSGKCKRPLIVVPNPTYNKWVKELFGYTDTATGQFIAGVLSGTGYTVNAWYNLNAQSVNPAVLKKKVAENSITVLTYEGFMRLGFSQKLMDGLFDELSHILMQSDEGKKTKRDTAKLTLSLEELVGGSNKQTVVNVDDLGFDFVCVDEAHNYKNVFAYVPPDEKGSKRFKIDGGLSARAQKMFFINNYIQRTYGANVMMLTATPFTNNPLEIYSMLAMVGYDNMKKYGVTNLYDFMETFIHQSFEFTMTYQGDIEKKHVVKSFNNRLVLQRLIYNHISYKTGEEAGVKRPCKINLPRTTKTDPKTGLAVKLPPDEQLVTYLQMTEEQYINQANINAYPDNFTRFEKIKAIMRCLGWSLDNALSPFLYTKTYPATPQDFIDSSPKIKYTVECIRSVKEWHEKRGEPVSGQVIYLNRGKDYFQYIVDYLIDNVGFKRSVTYKKATLCEVEVLTSEVSQTRRELIKDAFLEGIVKVVIGTASIREGIDLQRKGTVLYNCYPDWNPTDAKQLEGRIWRQGNEYGYVRVVMPLVQDSMDVFVFQKLEEKTHRINDIWYRSDRGNVLDVDSLDTEEVKFALYTNIDELVKIVRERELTDVHKKIQVIKSQIQTVDNIETDRAGLIQFRAECQKYPDMWLNALTDLVRNPSDYTYSFQTTREGMLKVAEKATELIKEIQTYKTSLPQEDKALIALQRKIAASVFTLRRITDRGYTEFARYKAYTGAIAKAQRTVFEAKGYSMDTDFEAVKNQLVTEQNQAEEVYAGILSKENTERITQEILLKKEKLKISGRVATHAAEDFKSLNHLLAYSFNQVDNGSCIIPSPGTEPKADPDRERRKRRALAEAAALELEFIFLKLA
;
A
#
# COMPACT_ATOMS: atom_id res chain seq x y z
N LEU A 1 3.17 -65.39 -24.37
CA LEU A 1 1.87 -64.76 -24.72
C LEU A 1 1.99 -63.45 -25.52
N ARG A 2 2.33 -62.27 -24.98
CA ARG A 2 2.39 -61.03 -25.81
C ARG A 2 3.52 -61.00 -26.86
N ARG A 3 4.59 -61.79 -26.67
CA ARG A 3 5.69 -61.94 -27.62
C ARG A 3 5.36 -62.86 -28.80
N GLU A 4 4.62 -63.94 -28.57
CA GLU A 4 4.16 -64.86 -29.63
C GLU A 4 3.04 -64.25 -30.48
N GLN A 5 2.19 -63.42 -29.89
CA GLN A 5 1.17 -62.68 -30.65
C GLN A 5 1.80 -61.63 -31.57
N ALA A 6 2.87 -60.95 -31.13
CA ALA A 6 3.59 -60.00 -31.97
C ALA A 6 4.34 -60.68 -33.14
N LEU A 7 4.91 -61.87 -32.91
CA LEU A 7 5.57 -62.68 -33.95
C LEU A 7 4.57 -63.20 -34.99
N LYS A 8 3.40 -63.70 -34.56
CA LYS A 8 2.34 -64.13 -35.49
C LYS A 8 1.80 -62.98 -36.34
N LEU A 9 1.62 -61.79 -35.75
CA LEU A 9 1.17 -60.59 -36.47
C LEU A 9 2.19 -60.10 -37.50
N ALA A 10 3.49 -60.18 -37.19
CA ALA A 10 4.55 -59.84 -38.15
C ALA A 10 4.60 -60.83 -39.33
N GLU A 11 4.43 -62.13 -39.07
CA GLU A 11 4.37 -63.17 -40.12
C GLU A 11 3.09 -63.03 -40.98
N GLU A 12 1.95 -62.67 -40.40
CA GLU A 12 0.70 -62.42 -41.13
C GLU A 12 0.77 -61.16 -42.00
N PHE A 13 1.50 -60.14 -41.55
CA PHE A 13 1.72 -58.90 -42.28
C PHE A 13 2.65 -59.11 -43.48
N GLU A 14 3.71 -59.90 -43.33
CA GLU A 14 4.58 -60.32 -44.44
C GLU A 14 3.86 -61.19 -45.48
N LYS A 15 2.95 -62.07 -45.02
CA LYS A 15 2.14 -62.92 -45.90
C LYS A 15 1.12 -62.11 -46.71
N ASN A 16 0.51 -61.09 -46.09
CA ASN A 16 -0.42 -60.16 -46.74
C ASN A 16 0.24 -59.21 -47.74
N LEU A 17 1.50 -58.81 -47.51
CA LEU A 17 2.29 -58.02 -48.45
C LEU A 17 2.64 -58.82 -49.72
N LYS A 18 2.93 -60.11 -49.58
CA LYS A 18 3.21 -61.01 -50.72
C LYS A 18 1.96 -61.41 -51.52
N SER A 19 0.79 -61.53 -50.88
CA SER A 19 -0.46 -61.95 -51.55
C SER A 19 -1.16 -60.85 -52.34
N ARG A 20 -0.81 -59.57 -52.13
CA ARG A 20 -1.45 -58.41 -52.77
C ARG A 20 -0.73 -57.90 -54.03
N GLY A 21 0.30 -58.59 -54.52
CA GLY A 21 0.92 -58.26 -55.80
C GLY A 21 1.52 -56.85 -55.89
N LEU A 22 1.86 -56.22 -54.76
CA LEU A 22 2.62 -54.96 -54.72
C LEU A 22 4.10 -55.24 -54.89
N GLY A 23 4.42 -55.85 -56.03
CA GLY A 23 5.77 -56.14 -56.51
C GLY A 23 6.15 -55.20 -57.65
N SER A 24 6.05 -53.89 -57.47
CA SER A 24 6.76 -52.89 -58.27
C SER A 24 6.38 -51.47 -57.87
N LEU A 25 7.22 -50.83 -57.06
CA LEU A 25 7.52 -49.40 -57.17
C LEU A 25 8.88 -49.22 -56.47
N GLN A 26 9.91 -49.04 -57.29
CA GLN A 26 11.28 -48.81 -56.88
C GLN A 26 11.39 -47.47 -56.13
N GLY A 27 12.17 -47.47 -55.04
CA GLY A 27 12.78 -46.25 -54.51
C GLY A 27 12.50 -45.92 -53.05
N GLN A 28 12.92 -46.78 -52.12
CA GLN A 28 13.60 -46.43 -50.85
C GLN A 28 13.81 -47.70 -50.03
N HIS A 29 15.08 -48.11 -49.86
CA HIS A 29 15.46 -49.17 -48.93
C HIS A 29 15.17 -48.73 -47.49
N LEU A 30 14.26 -49.41 -46.81
CA LEU A 30 14.36 -49.55 -45.35
C LEU A 30 15.47 -50.58 -45.07
N PRO A 31 16.51 -50.24 -44.29
CA PRO A 31 17.56 -51.19 -43.97
C PRO A 31 16.99 -52.27 -43.01
N PRO A 32 17.39 -53.54 -43.16
CA PRO A 32 17.09 -54.54 -42.13
C PRO A 32 17.73 -54.09 -40.81
N LEU A 33 16.99 -54.22 -39.71
CA LEU A 33 17.49 -53.97 -38.35
C LEU A 33 18.84 -54.68 -38.18
N ASP A 34 19.88 -53.92 -37.85
CA ASP A 34 21.20 -54.51 -37.71
C ASP A 34 21.25 -55.48 -36.51
N THR A 35 22.18 -56.42 -36.58
CA THR A 35 22.37 -57.45 -35.56
C THR A 35 22.69 -56.83 -34.19
N ALA A 36 23.23 -55.61 -34.13
CA ALA A 36 23.51 -54.89 -32.90
C ALA A 36 22.22 -54.46 -32.17
N THR A 37 21.21 -54.03 -32.93
CA THR A 37 19.89 -53.65 -32.42
C THR A 37 19.14 -54.86 -31.86
N TYR A 38 19.27 -56.00 -32.52
CA TYR A 38 18.70 -57.28 -32.06
C TYR A 38 19.39 -57.82 -30.79
N THR A 39 20.68 -57.52 -30.64
CA THR A 39 21.48 -57.92 -29.47
C THR A 39 21.24 -56.99 -28.26
N LEU A 40 21.01 -55.69 -28.51
CA LEU A 40 20.65 -54.70 -27.49
C LEU A 40 19.28 -54.99 -26.86
N LEU A 41 18.32 -55.47 -27.66
CA LEU A 41 17.00 -55.88 -27.18
C LEU A 41 17.03 -57.17 -26.33
N LYS A 42 18.06 -58.01 -26.49
CA LYS A 42 18.27 -59.23 -25.69
C LYS A 42 19.01 -58.98 -24.38
N SER A 43 19.72 -57.85 -24.22
CA SER A 43 20.59 -57.58 -23.08
C SER A 43 19.93 -56.78 -21.94
N ILE A 44 18.69 -56.34 -22.10
CA ILE A 44 17.96 -55.57 -21.06
C ILE A 44 17.47 -56.54 -19.97
N PRO A 45 17.98 -56.48 -18.73
CA PRO A 45 17.54 -57.36 -17.66
C PRO A 45 16.13 -56.97 -17.20
N SER A 46 15.26 -57.97 -17.02
CA SER A 46 13.86 -57.83 -16.60
C SER A 46 13.61 -57.23 -15.21
N GLY A 47 14.63 -56.65 -14.54
CA GLY A 47 14.58 -56.21 -13.15
C GLY A 47 14.91 -54.74 -12.85
N SER A 48 15.27 -53.88 -13.82
CA SER A 48 15.77 -52.53 -13.51
C SER A 48 14.69 -51.42 -13.38
N LEU A 49 13.46 -51.76 -13.00
CA LEU A 49 12.36 -50.81 -12.84
C LEU A 49 11.71 -50.86 -11.43
N SER A 50 12.46 -51.24 -10.40
CA SER A 50 11.98 -51.28 -9.01
C SER A 50 12.41 -50.08 -8.16
N GLY A 51 12.52 -48.88 -8.75
CA GLY A 51 12.95 -47.65 -8.07
C GLY A 51 11.94 -46.49 -8.06
N LEU A 52 10.67 -46.73 -8.41
CA LEU A 52 9.63 -45.70 -8.47
C LEU A 52 8.38 -46.12 -7.68
N SER A 53 8.57 -46.53 -6.43
CA SER A 53 7.48 -46.62 -5.45
C SER A 53 7.23 -45.22 -4.87
N GLY A 54 6.31 -44.47 -5.49
CA GLY A 54 5.93 -43.15 -4.98
C GLY A 54 5.00 -42.31 -5.85
N LEU A 55 4.50 -42.83 -6.98
CA LEU A 55 3.54 -42.11 -7.81
C LEU A 55 2.38 -43.05 -8.14
N GLY A 56 1.25 -42.87 -7.44
CA GLY A 56 -0.02 -43.49 -7.79
C GLY A 56 -0.38 -43.15 -9.22
N ARG A 57 -0.27 -44.13 -10.12
CA ARG A 57 -0.70 -44.02 -11.51
C ARG A 57 -2.20 -44.24 -11.60
N ILE A 58 -2.96 -43.17 -11.79
CA ILE A 58 -4.22 -43.23 -12.54
C ILE A 58 -3.93 -42.59 -13.90
N SER A 59 -3.66 -43.40 -14.91
CA SER A 59 -3.66 -42.95 -16.31
C SER A 59 -5.07 -43.13 -16.87
N PRO A 60 -5.74 -42.09 -17.40
CA PRO A 60 -7.04 -42.26 -18.02
C PRO A 60 -6.91 -42.99 -19.36
N LYS A 61 -7.85 -43.91 -19.64
CA LYS A 61 -8.01 -44.53 -20.96
C LYS A 61 -8.52 -43.47 -21.96
N LYS A 62 -8.13 -43.57 -23.23
CA LYS A 62 -8.72 -42.80 -24.35
C LYS A 62 -10.26 -42.86 -24.27
N GLY A 63 -10.90 -41.71 -24.10
CA GLY A 63 -12.37 -41.56 -24.11
C GLY A 63 -13.04 -41.32 -22.76
N THR A 64 -12.32 -41.27 -21.64
CA THR A 64 -12.95 -40.97 -20.33
C THR A 64 -13.16 -39.47 -20.11
N LYS A 65 -14.38 -39.08 -19.70
CA LYS A 65 -14.73 -37.74 -19.20
C LYS A 65 -13.68 -37.23 -18.19
N PRO A 66 -13.43 -35.91 -18.09
CA PRO A 66 -12.57 -35.36 -17.05
C PRO A 66 -13.06 -35.86 -15.68
N GLN A 67 -12.19 -36.50 -14.89
CA GLN A 67 -12.51 -36.80 -13.50
C GLN A 67 -12.67 -35.46 -12.77
N VAL A 68 -13.80 -35.26 -12.09
CA VAL A 68 -14.11 -34.06 -11.32
C VAL A 68 -13.90 -34.40 -9.85
N LEU A 69 -13.18 -33.55 -9.11
CA LEU A 69 -13.13 -33.62 -7.65
C LEU A 69 -14.51 -33.23 -7.10
N SER A 70 -15.09 -34.17 -6.38
CA SER A 70 -16.35 -33.99 -5.66
C SER A 70 -16.17 -33.02 -4.49
N PHE A 71 -17.29 -32.51 -3.99
CA PHE A 71 -17.30 -31.66 -2.81
C PHE A 71 -16.73 -32.39 -1.58
N GLU A 72 -17.05 -33.67 -1.40
CA GLU A 72 -16.59 -34.49 -0.29
C GLU A 72 -15.07 -34.63 -0.24
N GLU A 73 -14.44 -34.79 -1.41
CA GLU A 73 -12.98 -34.85 -1.54
C GLU A 73 -12.35 -33.49 -1.20
N VAL A 74 -12.91 -32.38 -1.70
CA VAL A 74 -12.42 -31.02 -1.40
C VAL A 74 -12.54 -30.71 0.09
N ASP A 75 -13.66 -31.06 0.73
CA ASP A 75 -13.86 -30.86 2.16
C ASP A 75 -12.89 -31.68 3.01
N ALA A 76 -12.61 -32.93 2.63
CA ALA A 76 -11.62 -33.77 3.31
C ALA A 76 -10.20 -33.22 3.18
N LEU A 77 -9.82 -32.72 2.00
CA LEU A 77 -8.47 -32.24 1.71
C LEU A 77 -8.17 -30.86 2.33
N TYR A 78 -9.13 -29.93 2.27
CA TYR A 78 -8.85 -28.50 2.52
C TYR A 78 -9.51 -27.93 3.78
N ASN A 79 -10.33 -28.72 4.50
CA ASN A 79 -10.95 -28.34 5.78
C ASN A 79 -10.56 -29.26 6.94
N ALA A 80 -9.44 -30.00 6.85
CA ALA A 80 -9.01 -30.96 7.88
C ALA A 80 -8.76 -30.33 9.26
N GLY A 81 -8.39 -29.04 9.33
CA GLY A 81 -8.17 -28.30 10.58
C GLY A 81 -9.41 -27.65 11.19
N ILE A 82 -10.60 -27.86 10.62
CA ILE A 82 -11.85 -27.27 11.11
C ILE A 82 -12.71 -28.37 11.73
N THR A 83 -13.15 -28.14 12.97
CA THR A 83 -13.97 -29.10 13.71
C THR A 83 -15.35 -29.30 13.09
N LEU A 84 -16.02 -30.41 13.42
CA LEU A 84 -17.37 -30.69 12.94
C LEU A 84 -18.34 -29.59 13.38
N GLU A 85 -18.24 -29.16 14.63
CA GLU A 85 -19.07 -28.13 15.23
C GLU A 85 -18.89 -26.76 14.57
N GLU A 86 -17.65 -26.38 14.23
CA GLU A 86 -17.39 -25.15 13.47
C GLU A 86 -18.00 -25.21 12.06
N LYS A 87 -17.94 -26.36 11.38
CA LYS A 87 -18.61 -26.55 10.08
C LYS A 87 -20.13 -26.45 10.21
N GLN A 88 -20.72 -27.07 11.23
CA GLN A 88 -22.16 -26.97 11.52
C GLN A 88 -22.58 -25.52 11.81
N ALA A 89 -21.82 -24.82 12.65
CA ALA A 89 -22.04 -23.41 12.98
C ALA A 89 -21.96 -22.51 11.73
N TRP A 90 -20.98 -22.76 10.86
CA TRP A 90 -20.81 -22.04 9.61
C TRP A 90 -21.99 -22.26 8.65
N VAL A 91 -22.42 -23.51 8.46
CA VAL A 91 -23.56 -23.84 7.58
C VAL A 91 -24.86 -23.23 8.09
N TYR A 92 -25.12 -23.32 9.40
CA TYR A 92 -26.25 -22.67 10.05
C TYR A 92 -26.28 -21.17 9.77
N TYR A 93 -25.14 -20.50 9.96
CA TYR A 93 -25.02 -19.06 9.73
C TYR A 93 -25.26 -18.67 8.27
N GLN A 94 -24.68 -19.41 7.32
CA GLN A 94 -24.84 -19.11 5.89
C GLN A 94 -26.28 -19.37 5.41
N LYS A 95 -26.92 -20.48 5.82
CA LYS A 95 -28.32 -20.75 5.46
C LYS A 95 -29.29 -19.71 6.05
N ASN A 96 -29.03 -19.20 7.25
CA ASN A 96 -29.80 -18.09 7.82
C ASN A 96 -29.66 -16.77 7.04
N LYS A 97 -28.58 -16.59 6.26
CA LYS A 97 -28.43 -15.48 5.31
C LYS A 97 -29.15 -15.71 3.97
N GLY A 98 -29.75 -16.88 3.76
CA GLY A 98 -30.39 -17.27 2.51
C GLY A 98 -29.44 -17.91 1.49
N GLU A 99 -28.22 -18.28 1.88
CA GLU A 99 -27.28 -18.97 1.01
C GLU A 99 -27.70 -20.43 0.79
N LYS A 100 -27.61 -20.92 -0.45
CA LYS A 100 -27.99 -22.31 -0.77
C LYS A 100 -27.07 -23.34 -0.12
N MET A 101 -25.77 -23.03 -0.05
CA MET A 101 -24.75 -23.91 0.54
C MET A 101 -24.80 -25.34 -0.04
N THR A 102 -24.91 -25.46 -1.36
CA THR A 102 -24.94 -26.75 -2.07
C THR A 102 -23.78 -27.65 -1.62
N GLY A 103 -24.03 -28.94 -1.38
CA GLY A 103 -23.00 -29.92 -0.97
C GLY A 103 -22.73 -29.95 0.54
N TRP A 104 -23.14 -28.93 1.30
CA TRP A 104 -22.93 -28.88 2.76
C TRP A 104 -24.00 -29.62 3.58
N ASP A 105 -24.91 -30.36 2.94
CA ASP A 105 -26.10 -30.94 3.57
C ASP A 105 -25.78 -31.90 4.72
N LYS A 106 -24.64 -32.60 4.68
CA LYS A 106 -24.17 -33.47 5.78
C LYS A 106 -23.87 -32.72 7.09
N TYR A 107 -23.63 -31.41 7.01
CA TYR A 107 -23.38 -30.54 8.16
C TYR A 107 -24.59 -29.66 8.48
N ASP A 108 -25.63 -29.69 7.64
CA ASP A 108 -26.86 -28.97 7.91
C ASP A 108 -27.66 -29.68 9.01
N THR A 109 -27.95 -28.94 10.07
CA THR A 109 -28.77 -29.42 11.18
C THR A 109 -30.25 -29.06 11.00
N GLY A 110 -30.62 -28.47 9.86
CA GLY A 110 -31.97 -27.99 9.55
C GLY A 110 -32.30 -26.74 10.36
N LYS A 111 -33.49 -26.71 11.00
CA LYS A 111 -33.76 -25.78 12.12
C LYS A 111 -33.27 -26.45 13.40
N PRO A 112 -32.02 -26.20 13.85
CA PRO A 112 -31.48 -26.87 15.03
C PRO A 112 -32.38 -26.61 16.25
N SER A 113 -32.57 -27.64 17.07
CA SER A 113 -33.28 -27.50 18.33
C SER A 113 -32.55 -26.50 19.24
N PRO A 114 -33.24 -25.79 20.15
CA PRO A 114 -32.60 -24.90 21.11
C PRO A 114 -31.46 -25.56 21.90
N GLN A 115 -31.58 -26.86 22.17
CA GLN A 115 -30.56 -27.65 22.85
C GLN A 115 -29.31 -27.85 22.00
N LYS A 116 -29.44 -28.05 20.68
CA LYS A 116 -28.29 -28.18 19.78
C LYS A 116 -27.56 -26.85 19.61
N LEU A 117 -28.31 -25.74 19.53
CA LEU A 117 -27.72 -24.39 19.52
C LEU A 117 -26.95 -24.12 20.80
N LYS A 118 -27.50 -24.50 21.96
CA LYS A 118 -26.81 -24.39 23.25
C LYS A 118 -25.50 -25.18 23.28
N GLU A 119 -25.49 -26.41 22.79
CA GLU A 119 -24.26 -27.23 22.71
C GLU A 119 -23.18 -26.56 21.85
N LEU A 120 -23.55 -25.98 20.70
CA LEU A 120 -22.61 -25.28 19.82
C LEU A 120 -22.05 -24.01 20.47
N VAL A 121 -22.84 -23.32 21.30
CA VAL A 121 -22.40 -22.16 22.09
C VAL A 121 -21.45 -22.58 23.20
N GLU A 122 -21.77 -23.64 23.95
CA GLU A 122 -20.92 -24.18 25.03
C GLU A 122 -19.57 -24.66 24.50
N LYS A 123 -19.54 -25.23 23.29
CA LYS A 123 -18.29 -25.64 22.60
C LYS A 123 -17.52 -24.48 21.95
N GLY A 124 -18.03 -23.25 22.01
CA GLY A 124 -17.38 -22.07 21.41
C GLY A 124 -17.39 -22.04 19.87
N ALA A 125 -18.31 -22.78 19.23
CA ALA A 125 -18.50 -22.75 17.78
C ALA A 125 -19.45 -21.61 17.34
N LEU A 126 -20.45 -21.30 18.17
CA LEU A 126 -21.40 -20.19 17.99
C LEU A 126 -21.32 -19.18 19.14
N PHE A 127 -21.55 -17.91 18.82
CA PHE A 127 -21.52 -16.78 19.73
C PHE A 127 -22.77 -15.92 19.54
N TYR A 128 -23.42 -15.57 20.63
CA TYR A 128 -24.59 -14.70 20.65
C TYR A 128 -24.18 -13.22 20.65
N LEU A 129 -24.75 -12.44 19.73
CA LEU A 129 -24.59 -11.00 19.67
C LEU A 129 -25.80 -10.36 18.97
N ASN A 130 -26.42 -9.36 19.59
CA ASN A 130 -27.57 -8.60 19.11
C ASN A 130 -28.72 -9.49 18.58
N GLY A 131 -29.05 -10.57 19.30
CA GLY A 131 -30.12 -11.49 18.91
C GLY A 131 -29.74 -12.51 17.83
N ALA A 132 -28.51 -12.48 17.31
CA ALA A 132 -28.02 -13.42 16.30
C ALA A 132 -26.96 -14.36 16.89
N LEU A 133 -26.88 -15.58 16.34
CA LEU A 133 -25.79 -16.53 16.62
C LEU A 133 -24.80 -16.50 15.46
N LEU A 134 -23.55 -16.13 15.76
CA LEU A 134 -22.46 -15.93 14.81
C LEU A 134 -21.38 -17.01 15.00
N PRO A 135 -20.79 -17.54 13.93
CA PRO A 135 -19.68 -18.46 14.04
C PRO A 135 -18.40 -17.71 14.44
N TYR A 136 -17.47 -18.39 15.11
CA TYR A 136 -16.21 -17.82 15.61
C TYR A 136 -15.53 -16.80 14.66
N PRO A 137 -15.17 -17.15 13.40
CA PRO A 137 -14.44 -16.23 12.51
C PRO A 137 -15.22 -14.96 12.16
N ILE A 138 -16.56 -14.99 12.24
CA ILE A 138 -17.40 -13.80 12.05
C ILE A 138 -17.53 -13.05 13.36
N TYR A 139 -17.66 -13.74 14.50
CA TYR A 139 -17.76 -13.16 15.85
C TYR A 139 -16.47 -12.48 16.34
N THR A 140 -15.32 -12.86 15.79
CA THR A 140 -14.05 -12.20 16.08
C THR A 140 -13.64 -11.19 15.01
N TYR A 141 -14.47 -10.93 14.00
CA TYR A 141 -14.18 -10.01 12.90
C TYR A 141 -15.25 -8.90 12.79
N ALA A 142 -15.04 -7.81 13.52
CA ALA A 142 -15.55 -6.45 13.25
C ALA A 142 -14.89 -5.48 14.24
N ASN A 143 -15.53 -4.32 14.48
CA ASN A 143 -15.17 -3.40 15.53
C ASN A 143 -15.37 -4.06 16.90
N ILE A 144 -14.26 -4.44 17.55
CA ILE A 144 -14.28 -5.17 18.82
C ILE A 144 -14.80 -4.30 19.96
N TYR A 145 -14.59 -2.98 19.91
CA TYR A 145 -15.12 -2.07 20.93
C TYR A 145 -16.65 -2.02 20.89
N ASP A 146 -17.25 -1.91 19.70
CA ASP A 146 -18.71 -1.98 19.55
C ASP A 146 -19.26 -3.33 20.00
N ARG A 147 -18.56 -4.43 19.67
CA ARG A 147 -18.98 -5.77 20.07
C ARG A 147 -18.91 -6.01 21.57
N LEU A 148 -17.93 -5.44 22.26
CA LEU A 148 -17.85 -5.51 23.71
C LEU A 148 -19.01 -4.76 24.36
N LEU A 149 -19.37 -3.59 23.83
CA LEU A 149 -20.55 -2.82 24.29
C LEU A 149 -21.86 -3.56 24.05
N ASP A 150 -22.01 -4.19 22.88
CA ASP A 150 -23.20 -4.98 22.56
C ASP A 150 -23.27 -6.26 23.41
N LEU A 151 -22.13 -6.91 23.65
CA LEU A 151 -22.02 -8.06 24.53
C LEU A 151 -22.42 -7.72 25.98
N GLU A 152 -22.10 -6.52 26.46
CA GLU A 152 -22.52 -6.06 27.78
C GLU A 152 -24.05 -5.94 27.88
N LYS A 153 -24.71 -5.40 26.84
CA LYS A 153 -26.18 -5.34 26.75
C LYS A 153 -26.80 -6.73 26.74
N ASP A 154 -26.18 -7.66 26.04
CA ASP A 154 -26.65 -9.05 25.89
C ASP A 154 -26.34 -9.95 27.09
N SER A 155 -25.51 -9.49 28.04
CA SER A 155 -25.03 -10.28 29.18
C SER A 155 -26.14 -11.06 29.90
N LYS A 156 -27.26 -10.39 30.23
CA LYS A 156 -28.41 -11.01 30.91
C LYS A 156 -29.08 -12.09 30.06
N ALA A 157 -29.21 -11.87 28.76
CA ALA A 157 -29.81 -12.83 27.84
C ALA A 157 -28.92 -14.06 27.64
N ILE A 158 -27.60 -13.85 27.52
CA ILE A 158 -26.61 -14.93 27.36
C ILE A 158 -26.59 -15.80 28.60
N VAL A 159 -26.44 -15.20 29.79
CA VAL A 159 -26.39 -15.93 31.06
C VAL A 159 -27.67 -16.72 31.28
N LYS A 160 -28.84 -16.16 30.93
CA LYS A 160 -30.13 -16.85 31.06
C LYS A 160 -30.27 -18.04 30.11
N ASN A 161 -29.86 -17.89 28.84
CA ASN A 161 -30.12 -18.90 27.81
C ASN A 161 -29.01 -19.95 27.69
N TYR A 162 -27.76 -19.58 27.96
CA TYR A 162 -26.56 -20.39 27.72
C TYR A 162 -25.65 -20.55 28.94
N GLY A 163 -25.88 -19.79 30.02
CA GLY A 163 -25.10 -19.89 31.26
C GLY A 163 -23.94 -18.89 31.35
N LYS A 164 -23.32 -18.83 32.53
CA LYS A 164 -22.24 -17.86 32.85
C LYS A 164 -20.92 -18.19 32.14
N GLU A 165 -20.56 -19.46 32.06
CA GLU A 165 -19.34 -19.92 31.37
C GLU A 165 -19.34 -19.53 29.88
N ALA A 166 -20.52 -19.62 29.23
CA ALA A 166 -20.67 -19.17 27.86
C ALA A 166 -20.37 -17.67 27.73
N TYR A 167 -20.88 -16.83 28.63
CA TYR A 167 -20.60 -15.38 28.61
C TYR A 167 -19.10 -15.08 28.78
N GLU A 168 -18.41 -15.77 29.69
CA GLU A 168 -16.96 -15.61 29.89
C GLU A 168 -16.18 -16.02 28.63
N LEU A 169 -16.61 -17.07 27.93
CA LEU A 169 -16.03 -17.49 26.65
C LEU A 169 -16.22 -16.43 25.54
N HIS A 170 -17.35 -15.73 25.52
CA HIS A 170 -17.59 -14.62 24.57
C HIS A 170 -16.64 -13.45 24.82
N VAL A 171 -16.51 -13.03 26.08
CA VAL A 171 -15.61 -11.95 26.48
C VAL A 171 -14.18 -12.29 26.11
N LYS A 172 -13.73 -13.51 26.45
CA LYS A 172 -12.38 -13.98 26.13
C LYS A 172 -12.09 -13.97 24.63
N ALA A 173 -13.03 -14.45 23.81
CA ALA A 173 -12.86 -14.49 22.36
C ALA A 173 -12.72 -13.09 21.74
N LEU A 174 -13.38 -12.06 22.28
CA LEU A 174 -13.24 -10.68 21.83
C LEU A 174 -11.95 -10.02 22.34
N GLU A 175 -11.60 -10.19 23.62
CA GLU A 175 -10.39 -9.59 24.21
C GLU A 175 -9.10 -10.15 23.58
N GLU A 176 -9.06 -11.44 23.19
CA GLU A 176 -7.91 -12.03 22.49
C GLU A 176 -7.63 -11.42 21.11
N VAL A 177 -8.66 -10.91 20.43
CA VAL A 177 -8.52 -10.29 19.10
C VAL A 177 -8.59 -8.77 19.15
N LYS A 178 -8.73 -8.20 20.35
CA LYS A 178 -8.84 -6.76 20.56
C LYS A 178 -7.53 -6.09 20.17
N PRO A 179 -7.57 -5.06 19.32
CA PRO A 179 -6.32 -4.47 18.87
C PRO A 179 -5.61 -3.64 19.94
N LYS A 180 -4.26 -3.59 19.88
CA LYS A 180 -3.42 -2.76 20.78
C LYS A 180 -3.92 -1.31 20.74
N GLN A 181 -4.25 -0.79 21.92
CA GLN A 181 -4.76 0.56 22.11
C GLN A 181 -3.67 1.60 21.76
N ILE A 182 -4.04 2.62 21.00
CA ILE A 182 -3.20 3.79 20.70
C ILE A 182 -3.63 4.90 21.67
N SER A 183 -2.72 5.47 22.46
CA SER A 183 -3.09 6.42 23.51
C SER A 183 -2.42 7.77 23.32
N VAL A 184 -3.16 8.87 23.51
CA VAL A 184 -2.58 10.22 23.58
C VAL A 184 -1.64 10.37 24.78
N ARG A 185 -1.75 9.50 25.78
CA ARG A 185 -0.92 9.47 26.98
C ARG A 185 0.40 8.71 26.79
N ALA A 186 0.67 8.18 25.60
CA ALA A 186 1.93 7.49 25.32
C ALA A 186 3.12 8.45 25.54
N PRO A 187 4.19 8.05 26.26
CA PRO A 187 5.34 8.92 26.50
C PRO A 187 6.03 9.36 25.20
N ASP A 188 6.20 8.42 24.26
CA ASP A 188 6.74 8.69 22.93
C ASP A 188 5.64 9.31 22.04
N SER A 189 5.95 10.46 21.43
CA SER A 189 5.03 11.16 20.52
C SER A 189 4.76 10.38 19.22
N SER A 190 5.69 9.51 18.80
CA SER A 190 5.54 8.70 17.59
C SER A 190 4.55 7.53 17.74
N ASP A 191 4.21 7.17 18.98
CA ASP A 191 3.23 6.14 19.33
C ASP A 191 1.82 6.70 19.62
N ARG A 192 1.69 8.02 19.67
CA ARG A 192 0.40 8.71 19.89
C ARG A 192 -0.47 8.65 18.63
N PRO A 193 -1.81 8.78 18.77
CA PRO A 193 -2.66 8.98 17.60
C PRO A 193 -2.40 10.38 17.03
N VAL A 194 -2.36 10.49 15.70
CA VAL A 194 -2.21 11.79 15.03
C VAL A 194 -3.60 12.26 14.63
N ILE A 195 -4.13 13.24 15.35
CA ILE A 195 -5.43 13.84 15.11
C ILE A 195 -5.17 15.24 14.58
N LEU A 196 -5.71 15.59 13.41
CA LEU A 196 -5.54 16.95 12.87
C LEU A 196 -6.45 17.95 13.59
N ALA A 197 -5.99 19.16 13.83
CA ALA A 197 -6.78 20.24 14.43
C ALA A 197 -7.96 20.65 13.53
N ILE A 198 -7.83 20.41 12.22
CA ILE A 198 -8.85 20.68 11.20
C ILE A 198 -9.81 19.50 10.99
N SER A 199 -9.61 18.40 11.72
CA SER A 199 -10.36 17.17 11.47
C SER A 199 -11.84 17.30 11.79
N GLY A 200 -12.70 16.54 11.10
CA GLY A 200 -14.09 16.35 11.50
C GLY A 200 -14.16 15.92 12.97
N PHE A 201 -13.32 14.96 13.37
CA PHE A 201 -13.20 14.50 14.75
C PHE A 201 -12.86 15.61 15.76
N ALA A 202 -12.02 16.59 15.37
CA ALA A 202 -11.65 17.70 16.24
C ALA A 202 -12.64 18.86 16.22
N THR A 203 -13.40 19.03 15.14
CA THR A 203 -14.27 20.19 14.90
C THR A 203 -15.72 19.93 15.28
N ASP A 204 -16.20 18.70 15.09
CA ASP A 204 -17.58 18.29 15.36
C ASP A 204 -17.78 17.91 16.83
N THR A 205 -18.80 18.52 17.45
CA THR A 205 -19.17 18.24 18.83
C THR A 205 -19.90 16.91 19.02
N ASP A 206 -20.42 16.31 17.96
CA ASP A 206 -21.03 14.97 18.05
C ASP A 206 -19.96 13.87 18.08
N SER A 207 -18.78 14.14 17.51
CA SER A 207 -17.63 13.25 17.49
C SER A 207 -16.92 13.17 18.86
N PHE A 208 -16.49 14.31 19.40
CA PHE A 208 -15.87 14.36 20.74
C PHE A 208 -16.09 15.72 21.42
N LYS A 209 -16.40 15.67 22.72
CA LYS A 209 -16.67 16.85 23.56
C LYS A 209 -15.64 16.98 24.67
N VAL A 210 -14.97 18.12 24.68
CA VAL A 210 -14.13 18.57 25.79
C VAL A 210 -15.02 19.26 26.82
N HIS A 211 -14.96 18.79 28.06
CA HIS A 211 -15.73 19.36 29.16
C HIS A 211 -14.86 20.21 30.08
N ALA A 212 -13.57 19.86 30.19
CA ALA A 212 -12.61 20.61 30.97
C ALA A 212 -11.18 20.44 30.43
N LEU A 213 -10.40 21.53 30.52
CA LEU A 213 -8.95 21.51 30.37
C LEU A 213 -8.30 21.22 31.73
N ASP A 214 -7.05 20.77 31.74
CA ASP A 214 -6.28 20.57 32.96
C ASP A 214 -6.07 21.94 33.65
N GLU A 215 -6.84 22.15 34.71
CA GLU A 215 -6.89 23.39 35.50
C GLU A 215 -5.55 23.68 36.19
N ALA A 216 -4.68 22.68 36.34
CA ALA A 216 -3.33 22.84 36.85
C ALA A 216 -2.33 23.28 35.78
N LEU A 217 -2.74 23.51 34.53
CA LEU A 217 -1.83 23.92 33.45
C LEU A 217 -2.34 25.08 32.61
N VAL A 218 -3.65 25.33 32.63
CA VAL A 218 -4.31 26.17 31.64
C VAL A 218 -5.20 27.20 32.34
N ASP A 219 -4.76 28.47 32.39
CA ASP A 219 -5.55 29.62 32.87
C ASP A 219 -6.59 30.07 31.83
N ILE A 220 -7.44 29.13 31.39
CA ILE A 220 -8.39 29.36 30.29
C ILE A 220 -9.72 28.75 30.65
N GLU A 221 -10.69 29.63 30.85
CA GLU A 221 -12.08 29.23 30.93
C GLU A 221 -12.60 28.97 29.52
N LEU A 222 -13.04 27.74 29.27
CA LEU A 222 -13.94 27.47 28.16
C LEU A 222 -15.20 28.35 28.35
N PRO A 223 -15.83 28.86 27.27
CA PRO A 223 -16.98 29.77 27.37
C PRO A 223 -18.06 29.23 28.32
N THR A 224 -18.72 30.08 29.10
CA THR A 224 -19.63 29.69 30.22
C THR A 224 -20.76 28.72 29.85
N GLU A 225 -21.17 28.68 28.58
CA GLU A 225 -22.19 27.75 28.04
C GLU A 225 -21.64 26.32 27.79
N ALA A 226 -20.31 26.14 27.77
CA ALA A 226 -19.61 24.88 27.50
C ALA A 226 -19.60 23.90 28.68
N ALA A 227 -19.85 24.35 29.91
CA ALA A 227 -19.71 23.52 31.11
C ALA A 227 -20.78 22.41 31.24
N SER A 228 -21.91 22.54 30.53
CA SER A 228 -22.97 21.51 30.47
C SER A 228 -23.06 20.79 29.12
N GLU A 229 -22.73 21.45 28.00
CA GLU A 229 -22.90 20.90 26.64
C GLU A 229 -21.60 20.40 25.99
N GLY A 230 -20.43 20.78 26.52
CA GLY A 230 -19.10 20.49 25.98
C GLY A 230 -18.77 21.30 24.71
N VAL A 231 -17.47 21.43 24.40
CA VAL A 231 -16.99 22.08 23.15
C VAL A 231 -16.14 21.12 22.33
N SER A 232 -15.95 21.45 21.04
CA SER A 232 -15.06 20.67 20.17
C SER A 232 -13.58 20.85 20.54
N LEU A 233 -12.75 19.87 20.18
CA LEU A 233 -11.29 19.92 20.41
C LEU A 233 -10.65 21.15 19.75
N GLN A 234 -11.07 21.52 18.54
CA GLN A 234 -10.55 22.70 17.84
C GLN A 234 -10.89 23.98 18.60
N THR A 235 -12.10 24.09 19.16
CA THR A 235 -12.50 25.28 19.93
C THR A 235 -11.68 25.40 21.22
N ALA A 236 -11.50 24.29 21.93
CA ALA A 236 -10.67 24.23 23.13
C ALA A 236 -9.18 24.53 22.80
N PHE A 237 -8.67 24.00 21.69
CA PHE A 237 -7.33 24.29 21.19
C PHE A 237 -7.14 25.76 20.81
N SER A 238 -8.08 26.37 20.09
CA SER A 238 -8.04 27.79 19.73
C SER A 238 -8.00 28.68 20.97
N ALA A 239 -8.76 28.33 22.01
CA ALA A 239 -8.72 29.03 23.29
C ALA A 239 -7.33 28.90 23.94
N TRP A 240 -6.76 27.69 23.95
CA TRP A 240 -5.43 27.39 24.46
C TRP A 240 -4.30 28.11 23.73
N MET A 241 -4.25 28.00 22.41
CA MET A 241 -3.21 28.58 21.55
C MET A 241 -3.11 30.10 21.70
N ARG A 242 -4.24 30.82 21.87
CA ARG A 242 -4.26 32.28 22.02
C ARG A 242 -3.59 32.79 23.31
N ARG A 243 -3.33 31.92 24.27
CA ARG A 243 -2.71 32.27 25.56
C ARG A 243 -1.26 31.81 25.66
N LEU A 244 -0.75 31.13 24.63
CA LEU A 244 0.66 30.79 24.57
C LEU A 244 1.51 32.06 24.36
N PRO A 245 2.68 32.15 25.01
CA PRO A 245 3.64 33.22 24.76
C PRO A 245 4.14 33.19 23.31
N GLU A 246 4.58 34.33 22.79
CA GLU A 246 5.11 34.44 21.43
C GLU A 246 6.31 33.51 21.18
N SER A 247 7.04 33.11 22.23
CA SER A 247 8.17 32.17 22.14
C SER A 247 7.78 30.75 21.73
N ASP A 248 6.51 30.37 21.87
CA ASP A 248 6.02 29.04 21.43
C ASP A 248 5.72 28.99 19.92
N PHE A 249 5.88 30.11 19.20
CA PHE A 249 5.64 30.25 17.78
C PHE A 249 6.95 30.57 17.04
N GLU A 250 7.21 29.93 15.90
CA GLU A 250 8.47 30.10 15.17
C GLU A 250 8.35 31.10 14.01
N ASN A 251 7.47 30.81 13.05
CA ASN A 251 7.35 31.57 11.81
C ASN A 251 5.99 32.24 11.66
N VAL A 252 4.98 31.75 12.37
CA VAL A 252 3.58 32.21 12.23
C VAL A 252 2.99 32.59 13.57
N THR A 253 2.11 33.58 13.56
CA THR A 253 1.40 34.04 14.74
C THR A 253 0.20 33.14 15.08
N PRO A 254 -0.28 33.15 16.34
CA PRO A 254 -1.54 32.49 16.69
C PRO A 254 -2.72 33.00 15.84
N TYR A 255 -2.69 34.27 15.42
CA TYR A 255 -3.69 34.83 14.51
C TYR A 255 -3.66 34.15 13.15
N GLU A 256 -2.48 33.96 12.56
CA GLU A 256 -2.32 33.33 11.25
C GLU A 256 -2.70 31.86 11.27
N ILE A 257 -2.34 31.12 12.33
CA ILE A 257 -2.79 29.73 12.51
C ILE A 257 -4.31 29.68 12.63
N GLN A 258 -4.92 30.52 13.47
CA GLN A 258 -6.36 30.56 13.62
C GLN A 258 -7.07 30.86 12.30
N HIS A 259 -6.66 31.93 11.61
CA HIS A 259 -7.41 32.49 10.50
C HIS A 259 -7.13 31.75 9.19
N PHE A 260 -5.86 31.46 8.89
CA PHE A 260 -5.47 30.87 7.61
C PHE A 260 -5.39 29.36 7.66
N TYR A 261 -5.04 28.77 8.82
CA TYR A 261 -5.04 27.33 8.99
C TYR A 261 -6.40 26.79 9.48
N LEU A 262 -6.83 27.07 10.71
CA LEU A 262 -8.04 26.46 11.27
C LEU A 262 -9.32 26.91 10.54
N GLU A 263 -9.50 28.21 10.35
CA GLU A 263 -10.68 28.80 9.70
C GLU A 263 -10.60 28.82 8.16
N ALA A 264 -9.41 28.63 7.59
CA ALA A 264 -9.16 28.68 6.14
C ALA A 264 -9.69 29.95 5.44
N LYS A 265 -9.51 31.12 6.08
CA LYS A 265 -9.84 32.42 5.49
C LYS A 265 -8.98 32.70 4.26
N ARG A 266 -9.56 33.40 3.28
CA ARG A 266 -8.84 33.81 2.06
C ARG A 266 -7.85 34.94 2.39
N PHE A 267 -6.68 34.88 1.77
CA PHE A 267 -5.73 35.99 1.80
C PHE A 267 -6.33 37.24 1.13
N THR A 268 -6.07 38.41 1.72
CA THR A 268 -6.48 39.70 1.18
C THR A 268 -5.35 40.30 0.32
N LYS A 269 -5.64 41.37 -0.45
CA LYS A 269 -4.62 42.08 -1.24
C LYS A 269 -3.49 42.68 -0.38
N GLU A 270 -3.70 42.83 0.92
CA GLU A 270 -2.74 43.36 1.88
C GLU A 270 -1.65 42.34 2.25
N ASN A 271 -1.93 41.04 2.08
CA ASN A 271 -0.90 40.01 2.26
C ASN A 271 0.04 40.00 1.05
N THR A 272 1.32 40.33 1.27
CA THR A 272 2.38 40.18 0.26
C THR A 272 2.50 38.73 -0.20
N GLU A 273 2.98 38.50 -1.42
CA GLU A 273 3.17 37.13 -1.95
C GLU A 273 4.09 36.30 -1.04
N GLU A 274 5.16 36.92 -0.54
CA GLU A 274 6.10 36.32 0.42
C GLU A 274 5.42 35.92 1.74
N ALA A 275 4.58 36.79 2.32
CA ALA A 275 3.86 36.47 3.56
C ALA A 275 2.85 35.33 3.35
N ARG A 276 2.20 35.28 2.18
CA ARG A 276 1.27 34.19 1.85
C ARG A 276 2.00 32.85 1.75
N GLU A 277 3.14 32.82 1.06
CA GLU A 277 3.93 31.58 0.94
C GLU A 277 4.41 31.08 2.32
N LEU A 278 4.84 31.99 3.19
CA LEU A 278 5.27 31.66 4.54
C LEU A 278 4.11 31.11 5.38
N ILE A 279 2.95 31.78 5.39
CA ILE A 279 1.76 31.33 6.12
C ILE A 279 1.28 29.96 5.59
N GLU A 280 1.17 29.79 4.27
CA GLU A 280 0.75 28.51 3.68
C GLU A 280 1.70 27.36 4.03
N GLN A 281 2.99 27.65 4.21
CA GLN A 281 3.99 26.64 4.56
C GLN A 281 3.99 26.28 6.05
N TYR A 282 3.97 27.29 6.94
CA TYR A 282 4.25 27.08 8.36
C TYR A 282 3.00 27.02 9.23
N ALA A 283 1.90 27.70 8.87
CA ALA A 283 0.69 27.69 9.69
C ALA A 283 0.11 26.28 9.93
N PRO A 284 0.04 25.38 8.91
CA PRO A 284 -0.35 23.99 9.15
C PRO A 284 0.66 23.23 10.01
N LYS A 285 1.95 23.41 9.76
CA LYS A 285 3.02 22.66 10.44
C LYS A 285 3.11 23.00 11.93
N GLU A 286 3.13 24.28 12.26
CA GLU A 286 3.20 24.77 13.64
C GLU A 286 1.86 24.55 14.35
N GLY A 287 0.73 24.78 13.67
CA GLY A 287 -0.60 24.52 14.21
C GLY A 287 -0.79 23.06 14.65
N GLU A 288 -0.36 22.10 13.84
CA GLU A 288 -0.48 20.67 14.15
C GLU A 288 0.51 20.21 15.24
N ALA A 289 1.73 20.76 15.26
CA ALA A 289 2.67 20.51 16.35
C ALA A 289 2.10 20.99 17.70
N LEU A 290 1.54 22.20 17.72
CA LEU A 290 0.86 22.77 18.89
C LEU A 290 -0.40 22.00 19.27
N PHE A 291 -1.17 21.49 18.30
CA PHE A 291 -2.36 20.69 18.57
C PHE A 291 -2.02 19.34 19.20
N SER A 292 -1.00 18.64 18.69
CA SER A 292 -0.49 17.40 19.30
C SER A 292 -0.02 17.64 20.75
N ARG A 293 0.66 18.77 20.99
CA ARG A 293 1.03 19.22 22.34
C ARG A 293 -0.19 19.49 23.21
N PHE A 294 -1.21 20.17 22.70
CA PHE A 294 -2.47 20.43 23.39
C PHE A 294 -3.17 19.13 23.84
N LEU A 295 -3.26 18.12 22.99
CA LEU A 295 -3.89 16.84 23.34
C LEU A 295 -3.17 16.13 24.49
N TYR A 296 -1.84 16.27 24.57
CA TYR A 296 -1.02 15.67 25.63
C TYR A 296 -1.00 16.49 26.92
N GLU A 297 -0.84 17.81 26.82
CA GLU A 297 -0.59 18.69 27.97
C GLU A 297 -1.88 19.29 28.53
N ALA A 298 -2.78 19.78 27.68
CA ALA A 298 -3.86 20.68 28.10
C ALA A 298 -5.19 19.97 28.41
N LEU A 299 -5.45 18.79 27.85
CA LEU A 299 -6.68 18.04 28.15
C LEU A 299 -6.66 17.48 29.59
N SER A 300 -7.82 17.43 30.23
CA SER A 300 -7.98 16.75 31.52
C SER A 300 -7.77 15.23 31.37
N ASP A 301 -7.34 14.55 32.44
CA ASP A 301 -7.10 13.09 32.40
C ASP A 301 -8.36 12.30 32.07
N GLU A 302 -9.53 12.74 32.55
CA GLU A 302 -10.82 12.14 32.19
C GLU A 302 -11.11 12.26 30.70
N ASP A 303 -10.92 13.44 30.12
CA ASP A 303 -11.16 13.65 28.69
C ASP A 303 -10.08 12.95 27.83
N LYS A 304 -8.84 12.78 28.31
CA LYS A 304 -7.81 11.95 27.63
C LYS A 304 -8.22 10.48 27.58
N VAL A 305 -8.77 9.91 28.66
CA VAL A 305 -9.26 8.52 28.67
C VAL A 305 -10.45 8.35 27.75
N LYS A 306 -11.40 9.30 27.75
CA LYS A 306 -12.53 9.29 26.81
C LYS A 306 -12.05 9.41 25.37
N LEU A 307 -11.09 10.30 25.11
CA LEU A 307 -10.49 10.51 23.79
C LEU A 307 -9.83 9.22 23.29
N ASP A 308 -9.02 8.57 24.12
CA ASP A 308 -8.42 7.28 23.81
C ASP A 308 -9.50 6.25 23.44
N PHE A 309 -10.55 6.11 24.26
CA PHE A 309 -11.62 5.15 23.99
C PHE A 309 -12.37 5.46 22.69
N THR A 310 -12.81 6.71 22.50
CA THR A 310 -13.58 7.13 21.32
C THR A 310 -12.75 6.98 20.04
N TRP A 311 -11.50 7.46 20.04
CA TRP A 311 -10.61 7.33 18.88
C TRP A 311 -10.34 5.86 18.54
N ASN A 312 -10.03 5.03 19.54
CA ASN A 312 -9.78 3.62 19.29
C ASN A 312 -11.01 2.87 18.81
N ARG A 313 -12.19 3.18 19.38
CA ARG A 313 -13.45 2.61 18.94
C ARG A 313 -13.75 2.99 17.49
N GLN A 314 -13.58 4.25 17.11
CA GLN A 314 -13.94 4.73 15.77
C GLN A 314 -12.96 4.26 14.69
N TYR A 315 -11.65 4.36 14.95
CA TYR A 315 -10.62 4.14 13.93
C TYR A 315 -9.80 2.86 14.15
N ASN A 316 -9.45 2.52 15.40
CA ASN A 316 -8.54 1.43 15.72
C ASN A 316 -9.23 0.11 16.09
N GLY A 317 -10.57 0.03 15.98
CA GLY A 317 -11.36 -1.00 16.65
C GLY A 317 -11.43 -2.36 15.96
N GLN A 318 -11.07 -2.44 14.68
CA GLN A 318 -11.24 -3.65 13.90
C GLN A 318 -10.11 -4.66 14.08
N SER A 319 -10.51 -5.92 14.28
CA SER A 319 -9.65 -7.09 14.27
C SER A 319 -9.39 -7.67 12.87
N SER A 320 -8.35 -8.51 12.75
CA SER A 320 -8.07 -9.27 11.53
C SER A 320 -8.97 -10.50 11.38
N VAL A 321 -9.30 -10.88 10.15
CA VAL A 321 -10.04 -12.12 9.85
C VAL A 321 -9.18 -13.36 10.16
N GLN A 322 -9.80 -14.39 10.77
CA GLN A 322 -9.15 -15.68 11.01
C GLN A 322 -9.47 -16.68 9.89
N TYR A 323 -8.72 -16.59 8.78
CA TYR A 323 -8.99 -17.36 7.57
C TYR A 323 -8.95 -18.89 7.77
N GLN A 324 -8.10 -19.38 8.67
CA GLN A 324 -7.88 -20.82 8.89
C GLN A 324 -9.18 -21.53 9.33
N ARG A 325 -10.06 -20.84 10.04
CA ARG A 325 -11.33 -21.38 10.57
C ARG A 325 -12.52 -21.24 9.62
N ILE A 326 -12.32 -20.73 8.41
CA ILE A 326 -13.38 -20.58 7.40
C ILE A 326 -13.43 -21.82 6.50
N PRO A 327 -14.54 -22.58 6.48
CA PRO A 327 -14.68 -23.73 5.58
C PRO A 327 -14.77 -23.30 4.12
N VAL A 328 -14.12 -24.07 3.23
CA VAL A 328 -14.17 -23.89 1.77
C VAL A 328 -14.73 -25.12 1.09
N GLY A 329 -15.49 -24.96 -0.01
CA GLY A 329 -16.08 -26.12 -0.67
C GLY A 329 -16.67 -25.81 -2.04
N PHE A 330 -16.24 -26.58 -3.04
CA PHE A 330 -16.55 -26.39 -4.45
C PHE A 330 -16.30 -27.69 -5.21
N THR A 331 -16.73 -27.73 -6.47
CA THR A 331 -16.40 -28.79 -7.43
C THR A 331 -15.46 -28.27 -8.51
N CYS A 332 -14.42 -29.03 -8.83
CA CYS A 332 -13.42 -28.64 -9.82
C CYS A 332 -12.87 -29.88 -10.56
N SER A 333 -12.17 -29.67 -11.66
CA SER A 333 -11.48 -30.75 -12.37
C SER A 333 -10.43 -31.39 -11.44
N ALA A 334 -10.37 -32.72 -11.41
CA ALA A 334 -9.31 -33.45 -10.71
C ALA A 334 -7.94 -33.27 -11.35
N LEU A 335 -7.92 -32.82 -12.61
CA LEU A 335 -6.70 -32.54 -13.35
C LEU A 335 -6.63 -31.05 -13.70
N PHE A 336 -5.44 -30.48 -13.61
CA PHE A 336 -5.09 -29.21 -14.22
C PHE A 336 -3.92 -29.43 -15.17
N LYS A 337 -4.13 -29.07 -16.43
CA LYS A 337 -3.26 -29.45 -17.55
C LYS A 337 -3.15 -30.98 -17.66
N THR A 338 -2.00 -31.53 -17.29
CA THR A 338 -1.71 -32.97 -17.31
C THR A 338 -1.50 -33.57 -15.92
N ALA A 339 -1.56 -32.76 -14.86
CA ALA A 339 -1.27 -33.17 -13.49
C ALA A 339 -2.52 -33.07 -12.59
N PRO A 340 -2.56 -33.77 -11.44
CA PRO A 340 -3.61 -33.58 -10.45
C PRO A 340 -3.68 -32.12 -10.00
N LEU A 341 -4.89 -31.56 -9.93
CA LEU A 341 -5.11 -30.22 -9.39
C LEU A 341 -4.81 -30.23 -7.89
N SER A 342 -3.88 -29.38 -7.46
CA SER A 342 -3.50 -29.22 -6.05
C SER A 342 -3.55 -27.73 -5.68
N ILE A 343 -4.23 -27.43 -4.58
CA ILE A 343 -4.44 -26.07 -4.10
C ILE A 343 -3.49 -25.82 -2.93
N THR A 344 -2.70 -24.76 -3.01
CA THR A 344 -1.73 -24.43 -1.95
C THR A 344 -2.43 -23.81 -0.73
N PRO A 345 -1.82 -23.87 0.47
CA PRO A 345 -2.38 -23.23 1.67
C PRO A 345 -2.72 -21.75 1.48
N ILE A 346 -1.91 -21.02 0.70
CA ILE A 346 -2.15 -19.59 0.39
C ILE A 346 -3.31 -19.40 -0.57
N GLN A 347 -3.46 -20.25 -1.58
CA GLN A 347 -4.63 -20.20 -2.46
C GLN A 347 -5.91 -20.48 -1.66
N ARG A 348 -5.85 -21.43 -0.71
CA ARG A 348 -6.95 -21.71 0.23
C ARG A 348 -7.22 -20.52 1.16
N GLU A 349 -6.19 -19.85 1.68
CA GLU A 349 -6.32 -18.60 2.45
C GLU A 349 -7.01 -17.50 1.63
N GLY A 350 -6.64 -17.33 0.36
CA GLY A 350 -7.29 -16.39 -0.56
C GLY A 350 -8.77 -16.70 -0.78
N ILE A 351 -9.15 -17.98 -0.82
CA ILE A 351 -10.56 -18.39 -0.91
C ILE A 351 -11.32 -18.08 0.38
N ALA A 352 -10.74 -18.39 1.53
CA ALA A 352 -11.31 -18.07 2.84
C ALA A 352 -11.47 -16.55 3.03
N PHE A 353 -10.47 -15.76 2.60
CA PHE A 353 -10.51 -14.30 2.60
C PHE A 353 -11.70 -13.76 1.79
N MET A 354 -11.83 -14.17 0.52
CA MET A 354 -12.95 -13.75 -0.32
C MET A 354 -14.30 -14.25 0.22
N THR A 355 -14.33 -15.41 0.87
CA THR A 355 -15.57 -15.95 1.47
C THR A 355 -16.03 -15.13 2.68
N ALA A 356 -15.09 -14.60 3.48
CA ALA A 356 -15.40 -13.74 4.63
C ALA A 356 -15.76 -12.31 4.24
N VAL A 357 -14.95 -11.68 3.39
CA VAL A 357 -15.07 -10.25 3.07
C VAL A 357 -16.06 -10.02 1.91
N GLY A 358 -16.21 -11.00 1.02
CA GLY A 358 -17.06 -10.93 -0.18
C GLY A 358 -16.38 -10.19 -1.33
N SER A 359 -16.02 -8.93 -1.10
CA SER A 359 -15.28 -8.09 -2.06
C SER A 359 -13.87 -7.80 -1.56
N GLY A 360 -12.86 -7.91 -2.43
CA GLY A 360 -11.48 -7.68 -2.02
C GLY A 360 -10.45 -7.78 -3.13
N ILE A 361 -9.21 -7.46 -2.78
CA ILE A 361 -8.04 -7.48 -3.67
C ILE A 361 -7.11 -8.61 -3.26
N ILE A 362 -6.80 -9.52 -4.18
CA ILE A 362 -5.73 -10.50 -4.03
C ILE A 362 -4.45 -9.90 -4.58
N ALA A 363 -3.65 -9.36 -3.66
CA ALA A 363 -2.37 -8.69 -3.91
C ALA A 363 -1.18 -9.67 -3.84
N TYR A 364 -1.28 -10.83 -4.51
CA TYR A 364 -0.21 -11.83 -4.46
C TYR A 364 0.90 -11.48 -5.46
N ASP A 365 2.14 -11.79 -5.11
CA ASP A 365 3.26 -11.62 -6.00
C ASP A 365 3.15 -12.50 -7.27
N VAL A 366 3.98 -12.23 -8.27
CA VAL A 366 3.97 -12.91 -9.56
C VAL A 366 4.31 -14.40 -9.39
N GLY A 367 3.50 -15.31 -9.93
CA GLY A 367 3.77 -16.75 -9.84
C GLY A 367 3.26 -17.46 -8.58
N VAL A 368 2.71 -16.74 -7.59
CA VAL A 368 2.03 -17.36 -6.42
C VAL A 368 0.74 -18.11 -6.84
N GLY A 369 0.16 -17.76 -7.99
CA GLY A 369 -1.04 -18.40 -8.54
C GLY A 369 -2.31 -17.57 -8.39
N LYS A 370 -2.23 -16.25 -8.68
CA LYS A 370 -3.39 -15.33 -8.70
C LYS A 370 -4.55 -15.85 -9.57
N THR A 371 -4.25 -16.24 -10.81
CA THR A 371 -5.25 -16.76 -11.76
C THR A 371 -5.95 -18.01 -11.23
N MET A 372 -5.20 -18.97 -10.70
CA MET A 372 -5.75 -20.18 -10.06
C MET A 372 -6.66 -19.83 -8.87
N THR A 373 -6.19 -18.94 -7.99
CA THR A 373 -6.95 -18.45 -6.82
C THR A 373 -8.27 -17.82 -7.26
N ALA A 374 -8.27 -17.03 -8.34
CA ALA A 374 -9.46 -16.39 -8.88
C ALA A 374 -10.46 -17.40 -9.46
N ILE A 375 -9.98 -18.35 -10.26
CA ILE A 375 -10.84 -19.37 -10.88
C ILE A 375 -11.51 -20.23 -9.80
N ILE A 376 -10.77 -20.66 -8.78
CA ILE A 376 -11.34 -21.46 -7.69
C ILE A 376 -12.31 -20.63 -6.84
N ASN A 377 -12.03 -19.35 -6.61
CA ASN A 377 -12.97 -18.46 -5.93
C ASN A 377 -14.28 -18.31 -6.69
N ILE A 378 -14.22 -18.12 -8.02
CA ILE A 378 -15.41 -18.09 -8.87
C ILE A 378 -16.14 -19.45 -8.82
N ALA A 379 -15.41 -20.57 -8.80
CA ALA A 379 -15.99 -21.90 -8.63
C ALA A 379 -16.75 -22.03 -7.31
N ASN A 380 -16.15 -21.56 -6.21
CA ASN A 380 -16.75 -21.55 -4.87
C ASN A 380 -17.99 -20.64 -4.81
N ALA A 381 -17.94 -19.46 -5.44
CA ALA A 381 -19.08 -18.55 -5.51
C ALA A 381 -20.24 -19.11 -6.36
N LEU A 382 -19.94 -19.72 -7.51
CA LEU A 382 -20.94 -20.39 -8.36
C LEU A 382 -21.57 -21.59 -7.62
N TYR A 383 -20.75 -22.42 -6.98
CA TYR A 383 -21.20 -23.63 -6.31
C TYR A 383 -22.04 -23.34 -5.05
N SER A 384 -21.64 -22.35 -4.25
CA SER A 384 -22.40 -21.90 -3.07
C SER A 384 -23.70 -21.16 -3.43
N GLY A 385 -23.81 -20.66 -4.66
CA GLY A 385 -24.97 -19.91 -5.15
C GLY A 385 -24.86 -18.39 -4.96
N LYS A 386 -23.73 -17.89 -4.45
CA LYS A 386 -23.42 -16.45 -4.29
C LYS A 386 -23.31 -15.70 -5.61
N CYS A 387 -22.94 -16.41 -6.66
CA CYS A 387 -22.78 -15.88 -8.01
C CYS A 387 -23.46 -16.83 -9.02
N LYS A 388 -24.02 -16.27 -10.09
CA LYS A 388 -24.59 -17.04 -11.21
C LYS A 388 -24.01 -16.63 -12.55
N ARG A 389 -23.56 -15.38 -12.70
CA ARG A 389 -23.12 -14.76 -13.95
C ARG A 389 -21.85 -13.93 -13.73
N PRO A 390 -20.69 -14.57 -13.55
CA PRO A 390 -19.44 -13.86 -13.33
C PRO A 390 -18.89 -13.25 -14.62
N LEU A 391 -18.36 -12.04 -14.51
CA LEU A 391 -17.62 -11.31 -15.53
C LEU A 391 -16.12 -11.27 -15.17
N ILE A 392 -15.25 -11.68 -16.08
CA ILE A 392 -13.79 -11.60 -15.95
C ILE A 392 -13.25 -10.60 -16.96
N VAL A 393 -12.49 -9.61 -16.49
CA VAL A 393 -11.86 -8.56 -17.30
C VAL A 393 -10.34 -8.73 -17.25
N VAL A 394 -9.70 -8.93 -18.41
CA VAL A 394 -8.28 -9.28 -18.51
C VAL A 394 -7.52 -8.45 -19.55
N PRO A 395 -6.20 -8.28 -19.41
CA PRO A 395 -5.36 -7.74 -20.48
C PRO A 395 -5.48 -8.57 -21.77
N ASN A 396 -5.38 -7.90 -22.92
CA ASN A 396 -5.41 -8.58 -24.21
C ASN A 396 -4.39 -9.75 -24.33
N PRO A 397 -3.10 -9.61 -23.92
CA PRO A 397 -2.12 -10.70 -24.04
C PRO A 397 -2.41 -11.93 -23.16
N THR A 398 -3.18 -11.79 -22.08
CA THR A 398 -3.49 -12.89 -21.15
C THR A 398 -4.85 -13.52 -21.42
N TYR A 399 -5.66 -12.97 -22.32
CA TYR A 399 -7.00 -13.45 -22.65
C TYR A 399 -7.06 -14.94 -22.97
N ASN A 400 -6.27 -15.38 -23.96
CA ASN A 400 -6.24 -16.79 -24.38
C ASN A 400 -5.73 -17.72 -23.26
N LYS A 401 -4.84 -17.23 -22.40
CA LYS A 401 -4.34 -17.98 -21.25
C LYS A 401 -5.46 -18.22 -20.24
N TRP A 402 -6.24 -17.18 -19.91
CA TRP A 402 -7.37 -17.28 -18.99
C TRP A 402 -8.43 -18.27 -19.47
N VAL A 403 -8.85 -18.18 -20.75
CA VAL A 403 -9.83 -19.11 -21.32
C VAL A 403 -9.35 -20.56 -21.25
N LYS A 404 -8.07 -20.81 -21.59
CA LYS A 404 -7.45 -22.14 -21.50
C LYS A 404 -7.34 -22.65 -20.06
N GLU A 405 -6.99 -21.81 -19.10
CA GLU A 405 -6.86 -22.21 -17.69
C GLU A 405 -8.22 -22.49 -17.04
N LEU A 406 -9.28 -21.78 -17.44
CA LEU A 406 -10.65 -22.01 -16.99
C LEU A 406 -11.18 -23.38 -17.44
N PHE A 407 -11.24 -23.64 -18.76
CA PHE A 407 -11.98 -24.79 -19.31
C PHE A 407 -11.14 -25.79 -20.10
N GLY A 408 -9.85 -25.51 -20.31
CA GLY A 408 -8.96 -26.36 -21.08
C GLY A 408 -8.95 -26.04 -22.57
N TYR A 409 -8.18 -26.82 -23.33
CA TYR A 409 -8.14 -26.74 -24.79
C TYR A 409 -7.73 -28.09 -25.40
N THR A 410 -8.08 -28.30 -26.66
CA THR A 410 -7.57 -29.44 -27.43
C THR A 410 -6.29 -29.03 -28.13
N ASP A 411 -5.20 -29.73 -27.85
CA ASP A 411 -3.93 -29.53 -28.54
C ASP A 411 -4.06 -30.00 -29.99
N THR A 412 -3.80 -29.10 -30.94
CA THR A 412 -3.91 -29.36 -32.37
C THR A 412 -2.84 -30.32 -32.88
N ALA A 413 -1.70 -30.44 -32.20
CA ALA A 413 -0.63 -31.35 -32.60
C ALA A 413 -0.92 -32.79 -32.16
N THR A 414 -1.30 -32.98 -30.89
CA THR A 414 -1.50 -34.31 -30.31
C THR A 414 -2.94 -34.82 -30.41
N GLY A 415 -3.90 -33.91 -30.65
CA GLY A 415 -5.34 -34.18 -30.59
C GLY A 415 -5.86 -34.44 -29.17
N GLN A 416 -5.02 -34.24 -28.14
CA GLN A 416 -5.37 -34.51 -26.74
C GLN A 416 -6.06 -33.29 -26.11
N PHE A 417 -7.12 -33.54 -25.34
CA PHE A 417 -7.73 -32.52 -24.51
C PHE A 417 -6.91 -32.30 -23.24
N ILE A 418 -6.51 -31.04 -23.00
CA ILE A 418 -5.77 -30.59 -21.83
C ILE A 418 -6.76 -29.87 -20.92
N ALA A 419 -6.93 -30.37 -19.70
CA ALA A 419 -7.96 -29.88 -18.78
C ALA A 419 -7.60 -28.51 -18.16
N GLY A 420 -8.60 -27.65 -18.02
CA GLY A 420 -8.60 -26.48 -17.15
C GLY A 420 -9.22 -26.78 -15.79
N VAL A 421 -9.28 -25.79 -14.91
CA VAL A 421 -9.75 -25.95 -13.52
C VAL A 421 -11.22 -26.34 -13.44
N LEU A 422 -12.05 -25.88 -14.39
CA LEU A 422 -13.48 -26.12 -14.43
C LEU A 422 -13.90 -27.14 -15.49
N SER A 423 -12.96 -27.84 -16.13
CA SER A 423 -13.28 -28.89 -17.09
C SER A 423 -14.17 -29.98 -16.46
N GLY A 424 -15.25 -30.36 -17.15
CA GLY A 424 -16.14 -31.42 -16.69
C GLY A 424 -17.15 -31.04 -15.61
N THR A 425 -17.12 -29.82 -15.09
CA THR A 425 -18.03 -29.34 -14.02
C THR A 425 -19.44 -28.97 -14.51
N GLY A 426 -19.64 -28.81 -15.82
CA GLY A 426 -20.92 -28.39 -16.41
C GLY A 426 -21.08 -26.88 -16.58
N TYR A 427 -20.16 -26.06 -16.03
CA TYR A 427 -20.10 -24.62 -16.32
C TYR A 427 -19.68 -24.37 -17.77
N THR A 428 -20.05 -23.21 -18.33
CA THR A 428 -19.70 -22.80 -19.70
C THR A 428 -18.94 -21.48 -19.72
N VAL A 429 -18.21 -21.21 -20.81
CA VAL A 429 -17.49 -19.94 -21.02
C VAL A 429 -18.03 -19.17 -22.21
N ASN A 430 -18.29 -17.89 -21.98
CA ASN A 430 -18.62 -16.90 -23.01
C ASN A 430 -17.34 -16.12 -23.34
N ALA A 431 -16.57 -16.60 -24.31
CA ALA A 431 -15.31 -16.00 -24.74
C ALA A 431 -15.56 -14.80 -25.68
N TRP A 432 -16.10 -13.71 -25.14
CA TRP A 432 -16.57 -12.53 -25.89
C TRP A 432 -15.48 -11.55 -26.34
N TYR A 433 -14.25 -11.69 -25.84
CA TYR A 433 -13.09 -10.91 -26.27
C TYR A 433 -13.34 -9.38 -26.26
N ASN A 434 -13.43 -8.75 -27.43
CA ASN A 434 -13.56 -7.30 -27.61
C ASN A 434 -15.00 -6.82 -27.82
N LEU A 435 -16.04 -7.67 -27.73
CA LEU A 435 -17.44 -7.29 -27.98
C LEU A 435 -17.63 -6.55 -29.33
N ASN A 436 -17.03 -7.07 -30.40
CA ASN A 436 -17.31 -6.67 -31.78
C ASN A 436 -18.21 -7.70 -32.49
N ALA A 437 -18.80 -7.32 -33.63
CA ALA A 437 -19.70 -8.18 -34.39
C ALA A 437 -19.07 -9.50 -34.89
N GLN A 438 -17.73 -9.57 -34.95
CA GLN A 438 -17.00 -10.80 -35.28
C GLN A 438 -16.83 -11.73 -34.07
N SER A 439 -16.79 -11.17 -32.86
CA SER A 439 -16.57 -11.91 -31.61
C SER A 439 -17.85 -12.39 -30.94
N VAL A 440 -18.96 -11.66 -31.06
CA VAL A 440 -20.24 -12.00 -30.41
C VAL A 440 -21.41 -11.71 -31.35
N ASN A 441 -22.33 -12.66 -31.44
CA ASN A 441 -23.59 -12.46 -32.15
C ASN A 441 -24.44 -11.40 -31.42
N PRO A 442 -24.83 -10.28 -32.07
CA PRO A 442 -25.64 -9.23 -31.45
C PRO A 442 -26.95 -9.71 -30.83
N ALA A 443 -27.53 -10.83 -31.29
CA ALA A 443 -28.74 -11.41 -30.71
C ALA A 443 -28.54 -11.90 -29.26
N VAL A 444 -27.33 -12.34 -28.91
CA VAL A 444 -26.98 -12.82 -27.56
C VAL A 444 -26.92 -11.65 -26.56
N LEU A 445 -26.57 -10.45 -27.04
CA LEU A 445 -26.42 -9.25 -26.21
C LEU A 445 -27.75 -8.58 -25.86
N LYS A 446 -28.88 -9.06 -26.38
CA LYS A 446 -30.24 -8.52 -26.10
C LYS A 446 -30.94 -9.20 -24.93
N LYS A 447 -30.30 -10.18 -24.27
CA LYS A 447 -30.87 -10.96 -23.18
C LYS A 447 -29.85 -11.10 -22.05
N LYS A 448 -30.35 -11.39 -20.85
CA LYS A 448 -29.50 -11.75 -19.71
C LYS A 448 -28.61 -12.95 -20.07
N VAL A 449 -27.37 -12.90 -19.60
CA VAL A 449 -26.41 -14.00 -19.75
C VAL A 449 -27.00 -15.27 -19.11
N ALA A 450 -26.67 -16.45 -19.64
CA ALA A 450 -27.14 -17.71 -19.06
C ALA A 450 -26.57 -17.91 -17.65
N GLU A 451 -27.36 -18.47 -16.72
CA GLU A 451 -26.84 -18.85 -15.40
C GLU A 451 -25.75 -19.91 -15.55
N ASN A 452 -24.80 -19.93 -14.61
CA ASN A 452 -23.70 -20.88 -14.58
C ASN A 452 -22.76 -20.77 -15.80
N SER A 453 -22.68 -19.57 -16.40
CA SER A 453 -21.77 -19.26 -17.49
C SER A 453 -20.84 -18.10 -17.15
N ILE A 454 -19.55 -18.24 -17.47
CA ILE A 454 -18.49 -17.29 -17.14
C ILE A 454 -18.16 -16.47 -18.37
N THR A 455 -18.30 -15.15 -18.31
CA THR A 455 -17.97 -14.25 -19.42
C THR A 455 -16.57 -13.68 -19.27
N VAL A 456 -15.76 -13.72 -20.34
CA VAL A 456 -14.39 -13.18 -20.35
C VAL A 456 -14.28 -12.08 -21.40
N LEU A 457 -13.79 -10.91 -20.99
CA LEU A 457 -13.57 -9.73 -21.83
C LEU A 457 -12.14 -9.21 -21.71
N THR A 458 -11.66 -8.61 -22.80
CA THR A 458 -10.48 -7.75 -22.75
C THR A 458 -10.81 -6.39 -22.15
N TYR A 459 -9.81 -5.56 -21.87
CA TYR A 459 -10.01 -4.17 -21.48
C TYR A 459 -10.75 -3.36 -22.55
N GLU A 460 -10.48 -3.62 -23.82
CA GLU A 460 -11.16 -2.99 -24.95
C GLU A 460 -12.63 -3.40 -25.03
N GLY A 461 -12.93 -4.68 -24.78
CA GLY A 461 -14.30 -5.19 -24.69
C GLY A 461 -15.04 -4.58 -23.49
N PHE A 462 -14.40 -4.55 -22.32
CA PHE A 462 -14.93 -3.93 -21.11
C PHE A 462 -15.34 -2.47 -21.34
N MET A 463 -14.56 -1.69 -22.08
CA MET A 463 -14.90 -0.30 -22.39
C MET A 463 -16.16 -0.15 -23.26
N ARG A 464 -16.67 -1.22 -23.88
CA ARG A 464 -17.92 -1.24 -24.65
C ARG A 464 -19.14 -1.64 -23.83
N LEU A 465 -18.97 -1.93 -22.55
CA LEU A 465 -20.06 -2.06 -21.60
C LEU A 465 -20.52 -0.68 -21.14
N GLY A 466 -21.82 -0.44 -21.12
CA GLY A 466 -22.43 0.78 -20.59
C GLY A 466 -23.47 0.50 -19.53
N PHE A 467 -24.31 1.49 -19.27
CA PHE A 467 -25.34 1.44 -18.23
C PHE A 467 -26.63 2.02 -18.79
N SER A 468 -27.78 1.45 -18.42
CA SER A 468 -29.07 2.07 -18.74
C SER A 468 -29.25 3.41 -18.01
N GLN A 469 -30.03 4.31 -18.60
CA GLN A 469 -30.29 5.63 -18.00
C GLN A 469 -30.85 5.52 -16.57
N LYS A 470 -31.80 4.60 -16.36
CA LYS A 470 -32.41 4.36 -15.05
C LYS A 470 -31.39 3.95 -14.00
N LEU A 471 -30.45 3.07 -14.35
CA LEU A 471 -29.41 2.65 -13.43
C LEU A 471 -28.45 3.80 -13.12
N MET A 472 -28.10 4.58 -14.16
CA MET A 472 -27.23 5.74 -14.01
C MET A 472 -27.85 6.77 -13.07
N ASP A 473 -29.12 7.14 -13.24
CA ASP A 473 -29.79 8.12 -12.39
C ASP A 473 -29.77 7.69 -10.90
N GLY A 474 -29.95 6.40 -10.60
CA GLY A 474 -29.88 5.89 -9.22
C GLY A 474 -28.46 5.78 -8.65
N LEU A 475 -27.48 5.34 -9.43
CA LEU A 475 -26.08 5.29 -9.00
C LEU A 475 -25.46 6.69 -8.89
N PHE A 476 -25.98 7.65 -9.65
CA PHE A 476 -25.50 9.02 -9.71
C PHE A 476 -25.67 9.73 -8.37
N ASP A 477 -26.86 9.69 -7.78
CA ASP A 477 -27.15 10.34 -6.50
C ASP A 477 -26.24 9.79 -5.39
N GLU A 478 -26.05 8.47 -5.35
CA GLU A 478 -25.24 7.83 -4.30
C GLU A 478 -23.72 7.98 -4.49
N LEU A 479 -23.23 7.93 -5.74
CA LEU A 479 -21.79 8.02 -6.01
C LEU A 479 -21.30 9.46 -6.05
N SER A 480 -22.19 10.45 -6.21
CA SER A 480 -21.88 11.87 -6.10
C SER A 480 -21.20 12.21 -4.76
N HIS A 481 -21.68 11.60 -3.68
CA HIS A 481 -21.12 11.77 -2.34
C HIS A 481 -19.67 11.24 -2.25
N ILE A 482 -19.40 10.08 -2.86
CA ILE A 482 -18.07 9.45 -2.86
C ILE A 482 -17.09 10.23 -3.76
N LEU A 483 -17.55 10.65 -4.93
CA LEU A 483 -16.74 11.28 -5.96
C LEU A 483 -16.46 12.76 -5.69
N MET A 484 -17.40 13.50 -5.10
CA MET A 484 -17.35 14.97 -5.12
C MET A 484 -17.84 15.68 -3.84
N GLN A 485 -18.09 14.96 -2.73
CA GLN A 485 -18.56 15.54 -1.46
C GLN A 485 -19.76 16.51 -1.62
N SER A 486 -20.93 15.93 -1.87
CA SER A 486 -22.20 16.62 -1.77
C SER A 486 -22.91 16.21 -0.49
N ASP A 487 -22.77 17.03 0.55
CA ASP A 487 -23.78 17.09 1.60
C ASP A 487 -25.05 17.75 1.05
N GLU A 488 -26.20 17.17 1.36
CA GLU A 488 -27.53 17.63 0.93
C GLU A 488 -27.92 19.00 1.51
N GLY A 489 -27.14 19.54 2.47
CA GLY A 489 -27.59 20.64 3.33
C GLY A 489 -27.27 22.08 2.88
N LYS A 490 -26.19 22.34 2.14
CA LYS A 490 -25.73 23.74 1.90
C LYS A 490 -24.96 23.97 0.59
N LYS A 491 -25.58 23.82 -0.59
CA LYS A 491 -25.04 24.37 -1.85
C LYS A 491 -26.14 24.99 -2.72
N THR A 492 -25.78 26.03 -3.48
CA THR A 492 -26.72 26.73 -4.38
C THR A 492 -27.07 25.86 -5.59
N LYS A 493 -28.28 26.03 -6.16
CA LYS A 493 -28.74 25.29 -7.36
C LYS A 493 -27.72 25.26 -8.52
N ARG A 494 -26.87 26.29 -8.63
CA ARG A 494 -25.83 26.44 -9.65
C ARG A 494 -24.65 25.46 -9.47
N ASP A 495 -24.26 25.16 -8.24
CA ASP A 495 -23.14 24.26 -7.96
C ASP A 495 -23.54 22.83 -8.27
N THR A 496 -24.73 22.40 -7.80
CA THR A 496 -25.36 21.13 -8.16
C THR A 496 -25.47 20.95 -9.68
N ALA A 497 -25.89 21.98 -10.42
CA ALA A 497 -25.98 21.90 -11.89
C ALA A 497 -24.61 21.74 -12.58
N LYS A 498 -23.54 22.40 -12.09
CA LYS A 498 -22.17 22.21 -12.63
C LYS A 498 -21.63 20.82 -12.30
N LEU A 499 -21.92 20.33 -11.10
CA LEU A 499 -21.59 18.98 -10.63
C LEU A 499 -22.28 17.93 -11.52
N THR A 500 -23.57 18.12 -11.79
CA THR A 500 -24.33 17.26 -12.70
C THR A 500 -23.79 17.28 -14.12
N LEU A 501 -23.50 18.45 -14.68
CA LEU A 501 -22.89 18.56 -16.01
C LEU A 501 -21.52 17.88 -16.11
N SER A 502 -20.65 18.06 -15.09
CA SER A 502 -19.32 17.43 -15.10
C SER A 502 -19.40 15.91 -14.99
N LEU A 503 -20.32 15.38 -14.18
CA LEU A 503 -20.55 13.95 -14.05
C LEU A 503 -21.24 13.38 -15.31
N GLU A 504 -22.18 14.10 -15.92
CA GLU A 504 -22.78 13.75 -17.21
C GLU A 504 -21.74 13.73 -18.34
N GLU A 505 -20.75 14.62 -18.34
CA GLU A 505 -19.61 14.58 -19.28
C GLU A 505 -18.72 13.35 -19.05
N LEU A 506 -18.43 13.00 -17.80
CA LEU A 506 -17.65 11.81 -17.42
C LEU A 506 -18.39 10.51 -17.80
N VAL A 507 -19.71 10.48 -17.58
CA VAL A 507 -20.60 9.36 -17.90
C VAL A 507 -20.85 9.25 -19.40
N GLY A 508 -21.11 10.38 -20.08
CA GLY A 508 -21.25 10.46 -21.53
C GLY A 508 -19.97 10.04 -22.25
N GLY A 509 -18.80 10.47 -21.74
CA GLY A 509 -17.49 9.99 -22.20
C GLY A 509 -17.32 8.49 -22.03
N SER A 510 -17.81 7.93 -20.92
CA SER A 510 -17.79 6.49 -20.65
C SER A 510 -18.71 5.71 -21.60
N ASN A 511 -19.83 6.27 -22.05
CA ASN A 511 -20.81 5.59 -22.90
C ASN A 511 -20.61 5.78 -24.43
N LYS A 512 -19.63 6.59 -24.87
CA LYS A 512 -19.38 6.91 -26.30
C LYS A 512 -19.14 5.71 -27.23
N GLN A 513 -18.88 4.51 -26.70
CA GLN A 513 -18.66 3.27 -27.46
C GLN A 513 -19.44 2.07 -26.88
N THR A 514 -20.51 2.34 -26.14
CA THR A 514 -21.33 1.30 -25.53
C THR A 514 -22.05 0.47 -26.59
N VAL A 515 -21.86 -0.85 -26.55
CA VAL A 515 -22.55 -1.83 -27.39
C VAL A 515 -23.72 -2.45 -26.64
N VAL A 516 -23.59 -2.63 -25.33
CA VAL A 516 -24.58 -3.29 -24.47
C VAL A 516 -24.46 -2.77 -23.03
N ASN A 517 -25.58 -2.71 -22.31
CA ASN A 517 -25.56 -2.27 -20.91
C ASN A 517 -25.34 -3.44 -19.95
N VAL A 518 -24.65 -3.17 -18.84
CA VAL A 518 -24.32 -4.18 -17.82
C VAL A 518 -25.57 -4.71 -17.11
N ASP A 519 -26.57 -3.87 -16.89
CA ASP A 519 -27.82 -4.24 -16.24
C ASP A 519 -28.73 -5.13 -17.12
N ASP A 520 -28.64 -5.01 -18.45
CA ASP A 520 -29.32 -5.90 -19.39
C ASP A 520 -28.74 -7.32 -19.37
N LEU A 521 -27.42 -7.42 -19.16
CA LEU A 521 -26.69 -8.69 -19.13
C LEU A 521 -26.83 -9.43 -17.80
N GLY A 522 -27.04 -8.70 -16.70
CA GLY A 522 -27.30 -9.24 -15.37
C GLY A 522 -26.08 -9.88 -14.70
N PHE A 523 -24.88 -9.37 -14.96
CA PHE A 523 -23.68 -9.81 -14.23
C PHE A 523 -23.83 -9.55 -12.73
N ASP A 524 -23.43 -10.51 -11.91
CA ASP A 524 -23.58 -10.48 -10.44
C ASP A 524 -22.25 -10.65 -9.68
N PHE A 525 -21.14 -10.84 -10.41
CA PHE A 525 -19.79 -10.93 -9.88
C PHE A 525 -18.79 -10.39 -10.90
N VAL A 526 -17.76 -9.68 -10.43
CA VAL A 526 -16.71 -9.12 -11.29
C VAL A 526 -15.34 -9.54 -10.79
N CYS A 527 -14.52 -10.09 -11.69
CA CYS A 527 -13.12 -10.41 -11.47
C CYS A 527 -12.25 -9.59 -12.43
N VAL A 528 -11.30 -8.81 -11.91
CA VAL A 528 -10.41 -7.96 -12.72
C VAL A 528 -8.96 -8.41 -12.56
N ASP A 529 -8.32 -8.77 -13.67
CA ASP A 529 -6.88 -9.03 -13.71
C ASP A 529 -6.09 -7.73 -13.95
N GLU A 530 -4.88 -7.64 -13.40
CA GLU A 530 -4.02 -6.46 -13.37
C GLU A 530 -4.75 -5.17 -12.97
N ALA A 531 -5.44 -5.23 -11.83
CA ALA A 531 -6.33 -4.18 -11.31
C ALA A 531 -5.63 -2.84 -11.03
N HIS A 532 -4.29 -2.80 -10.96
CA HIS A 532 -3.52 -1.55 -10.85
C HIS A 532 -3.75 -0.59 -12.03
N ASN A 533 -4.25 -1.08 -13.16
CA ASN A 533 -4.66 -0.25 -14.30
C ASN A 533 -5.90 0.64 -14.00
N TYR A 534 -6.58 0.39 -12.89
CA TYR A 534 -7.83 1.06 -12.49
C TYR A 534 -7.66 1.90 -11.21
N LYS A 535 -6.44 2.09 -10.72
CA LYS A 535 -6.14 2.81 -9.46
C LYS A 535 -6.37 4.34 -9.49
N ASN A 536 -6.70 4.90 -10.65
CA ASN A 536 -6.77 6.34 -10.91
C ASN A 536 -8.21 6.82 -11.09
N VAL A 537 -9.03 6.72 -10.03
CA VAL A 537 -10.46 7.10 -10.05
C VAL A 537 -10.65 8.59 -9.77
N PHE A 538 -9.84 9.16 -8.86
CA PHE A 538 -9.97 10.54 -8.40
C PHE A 538 -8.82 11.40 -8.96
N ALA A 539 -9.18 12.56 -9.54
CA ALA A 539 -8.22 13.50 -10.11
C ALA A 539 -7.65 14.50 -9.09
N TYR A 540 -8.43 14.86 -8.07
CA TYR A 540 -8.05 15.83 -7.06
C TYR A 540 -8.81 15.56 -5.77
N VAL A 541 -8.29 16.06 -4.65
CA VAL A 541 -9.02 16.05 -3.38
C VAL A 541 -10.06 17.18 -3.37
N PRO A 542 -11.34 16.88 -3.10
CA PRO A 542 -12.37 17.90 -3.00
C PRO A 542 -12.10 18.91 -1.87
N PRO A 543 -12.68 20.12 -1.93
CA PRO A 543 -12.63 21.07 -0.81
C PRO A 543 -13.43 20.55 0.38
N ASP A 544 -13.08 20.99 1.59
CA ASP A 544 -13.79 20.66 2.83
C ASP A 544 -15.26 21.15 2.84
N GLU A 545 -16.01 20.82 3.89
CA GLU A 545 -17.41 21.27 4.08
C GLU A 545 -17.58 22.80 4.03
N LYS A 546 -16.53 23.55 4.38
CA LYS A 546 -16.48 25.03 4.36
C LYS A 546 -16.09 25.58 2.98
N GLY A 547 -15.83 24.72 1.99
CA GLY A 547 -15.48 25.08 0.63
C GLY A 547 -13.98 25.38 0.43
N SER A 548 -13.13 25.03 1.38
CA SER A 548 -11.69 25.29 1.38
C SER A 548 -10.89 24.10 0.88
N LYS A 549 -10.06 24.30 -0.16
CA LYS A 549 -9.16 23.28 -0.71
C LYS A 549 -7.94 23.08 0.20
N ARG A 550 -8.11 22.34 1.29
CA ARG A 550 -7.04 22.05 2.27
C ARG A 550 -5.99 21.11 1.72
N PHE A 551 -6.41 20.08 0.99
CA PHE A 551 -5.52 19.16 0.31
C PHE A 551 -5.41 19.54 -1.17
N LYS A 552 -4.18 19.79 -1.63
CA LYS A 552 -3.89 20.26 -2.99
C LYS A 552 -3.09 19.21 -3.78
N ILE A 553 -3.35 17.93 -3.48
CA ILE A 553 -2.76 16.78 -4.17
C ILE A 553 -3.64 16.46 -5.39
N ASP A 554 -3.01 16.45 -6.57
CA ASP A 554 -3.64 16.14 -7.83
C ASP A 554 -3.10 14.81 -8.39
N GLY A 555 -3.95 14.08 -9.11
CA GLY A 555 -3.68 12.76 -9.69
C GLY A 555 -4.17 12.67 -11.14
N GLY A 556 -3.74 11.61 -11.83
CA GLY A 556 -4.24 11.34 -13.17
C GLY A 556 -5.67 10.79 -13.12
N LEU A 557 -6.54 11.26 -14.03
CA LEU A 557 -7.89 10.69 -14.17
C LEU A 557 -7.92 9.64 -15.28
N SER A 558 -8.48 8.47 -15.00
CA SER A 558 -8.67 7.41 -15.99
C SER A 558 -10.15 7.12 -16.20
N ALA A 559 -10.66 7.38 -17.41
CA ALA A 559 -12.03 7.02 -17.79
C ALA A 559 -12.30 5.51 -17.61
N ARG A 560 -11.28 4.69 -17.84
CA ARG A 560 -11.32 3.24 -17.59
C ARG A 560 -11.50 2.93 -16.10
N ALA A 561 -10.76 3.62 -15.22
CA ALA A 561 -10.87 3.46 -13.77
C ALA A 561 -12.26 3.88 -13.25
N GLN A 562 -12.79 5.00 -13.75
CA GLN A 562 -14.14 5.46 -13.39
C GLN A 562 -15.21 4.45 -13.79
N LYS A 563 -15.17 3.94 -15.03
CA LYS A 563 -16.11 2.90 -15.47
C LYS A 563 -16.05 1.66 -14.57
N MET A 564 -14.86 1.23 -14.18
CA MET A 564 -14.68 0.12 -13.25
C MET A 564 -15.25 0.42 -11.86
N PHE A 565 -15.03 1.63 -11.35
CA PHE A 565 -15.63 2.10 -10.10
C PHE A 565 -17.16 2.02 -10.16
N PHE A 566 -17.80 2.49 -11.23
CA PHE A 566 -19.26 2.40 -11.40
C PHE A 566 -19.76 0.94 -11.43
N ILE A 567 -19.11 0.06 -12.20
CA ILE A 567 -19.51 -1.35 -12.28
C ILE A 567 -19.36 -2.04 -10.92
N ASN A 568 -18.25 -1.82 -10.21
CA ASN A 568 -18.04 -2.44 -8.91
C ASN A 568 -19.05 -1.96 -7.87
N ASN A 569 -19.41 -0.68 -7.88
CA ASN A 569 -20.43 -0.14 -6.99
C ASN A 569 -21.83 -0.66 -7.35
N TYR A 570 -22.15 -0.81 -8.64
CA TYR A 570 -23.38 -1.45 -9.11
C TYR A 570 -23.50 -2.89 -8.57
N ILE A 571 -22.45 -3.69 -8.73
CA ILE A 571 -22.43 -5.08 -8.27
C ILE A 571 -22.61 -5.13 -6.75
N GLN A 572 -21.85 -4.34 -6.01
CA GLN A 572 -21.88 -4.33 -4.54
C GLN A 572 -23.24 -3.94 -3.98
N ARG A 573 -23.91 -2.96 -4.58
CA ARG A 573 -25.23 -2.48 -4.12
C ARG A 573 -26.38 -3.38 -4.54
N THR A 574 -26.30 -3.97 -5.74
CA THR A 574 -27.41 -4.74 -6.31
C THR A 574 -27.37 -6.21 -5.93
N TYR A 575 -26.16 -6.80 -5.84
CA TYR A 575 -25.96 -8.24 -5.66
C TYR A 575 -25.12 -8.58 -4.42
N GLY A 576 -24.69 -7.57 -3.65
CA GLY A 576 -23.82 -7.74 -2.49
C GLY A 576 -22.34 -7.79 -2.84
N ALA A 577 -21.50 -8.06 -1.83
CA ALA A 577 -20.05 -8.00 -1.94
C ALA A 577 -19.49 -9.14 -2.82
N ASN A 578 -19.42 -8.90 -4.14
CA ASN A 578 -19.04 -9.86 -5.19
C ASN A 578 -17.99 -9.29 -6.17
N VAL A 579 -17.04 -8.50 -5.67
CA VAL A 579 -15.97 -7.89 -6.48
C VAL A 579 -14.60 -8.45 -6.10
N MET A 580 -13.91 -9.05 -7.07
CA MET A 580 -12.56 -9.59 -6.91
C MET A 580 -11.57 -8.87 -7.81
N MET A 581 -10.48 -8.38 -7.25
CA MET A 581 -9.40 -7.75 -8.01
C MET A 581 -8.09 -8.47 -7.82
N LEU A 582 -7.29 -8.56 -8.88
CA LEU A 582 -6.00 -9.24 -8.90
C LEU A 582 -4.92 -8.27 -9.33
N THR A 583 -3.86 -8.17 -8.55
CA THR A 583 -2.69 -7.34 -8.88
C THR A 583 -1.52 -7.78 -8.02
N ALA A 584 -0.28 -7.57 -8.44
CA ALA A 584 0.86 -7.73 -7.52
C ALA A 584 1.15 -6.45 -6.72
N THR A 585 0.66 -5.31 -7.23
CA THR A 585 1.04 -3.96 -6.79
C THR A 585 -0.21 -3.08 -6.84
N PRO A 586 -1.12 -3.15 -5.84
CA PRO A 586 -2.43 -2.50 -5.92
C PRO A 586 -2.33 -0.98 -6.01
N PHE A 587 -1.34 -0.39 -5.34
CA PHE A 587 -1.07 1.04 -5.35
C PHE A 587 0.44 1.28 -5.27
N THR A 588 0.85 2.51 -5.57
CA THR A 588 2.23 2.99 -5.41
C THR A 588 2.37 3.74 -4.07
N ASN A 589 2.90 4.96 -4.08
CA ASN A 589 3.03 5.83 -2.91
C ASN A 589 2.05 7.02 -2.95
N ASN A 590 0.99 6.92 -3.77
CA ASN A 590 -0.01 7.97 -3.93
C ASN A 590 -1.27 7.63 -3.13
N PRO A 591 -1.71 8.50 -2.19
CA PRO A 591 -2.90 8.24 -1.36
C PRO A 591 -4.19 8.17 -2.16
N LEU A 592 -4.27 8.89 -3.29
CA LEU A 592 -5.42 8.81 -4.19
C LEU A 592 -5.58 7.40 -4.77
N GLU A 593 -4.47 6.70 -5.02
CA GLU A 593 -4.48 5.32 -5.50
C GLU A 593 -4.93 4.35 -4.42
N ILE A 594 -4.47 4.54 -3.17
CA ILE A 594 -4.87 3.70 -2.02
C ILE A 594 -6.39 3.83 -1.82
N TYR A 595 -6.90 5.05 -1.72
CA TYR A 595 -8.33 5.29 -1.55
C TYR A 595 -9.14 4.78 -2.75
N SER A 596 -8.67 4.99 -3.99
CA SER A 596 -9.32 4.43 -5.19
C SER A 596 -9.50 2.92 -5.10
N MET A 597 -8.43 2.19 -4.76
CA MET A 597 -8.48 0.73 -4.68
C MET A 597 -9.40 0.24 -3.56
N LEU A 598 -9.35 0.88 -2.38
CA LEU A 598 -10.23 0.54 -1.26
C LEU A 598 -11.70 0.87 -1.54
N ALA A 599 -11.99 2.02 -2.15
CA ALA A 599 -13.33 2.47 -2.50
C ALA A 599 -14.00 1.55 -3.53
N MET A 600 -13.22 0.84 -4.36
CA MET A 600 -13.79 -0.13 -5.29
C MET A 600 -14.24 -1.45 -4.63
N VAL A 601 -13.68 -1.84 -3.48
CA VAL A 601 -13.93 -3.16 -2.88
C VAL A 601 -14.51 -3.13 -1.46
N GLY A 602 -14.47 -1.99 -0.77
CA GLY A 602 -14.73 -1.93 0.67
C GLY A 602 -15.32 -0.61 1.16
N TYR A 603 -16.01 0.15 0.29
CA TYR A 603 -16.53 1.47 0.63
C TYR A 603 -17.47 1.46 1.85
N ASP A 604 -18.43 0.53 1.91
CA ASP A 604 -19.37 0.44 3.04
C ASP A 604 -18.67 0.14 4.36
N ASN A 605 -17.55 -0.60 4.32
CA ASN A 605 -16.73 -0.83 5.49
C ASN A 605 -15.96 0.43 5.86
N MET A 606 -15.32 1.13 4.91
CA MET A 606 -14.65 2.42 5.15
C MET A 606 -15.57 3.44 5.84
N LYS A 607 -16.84 3.54 5.40
CA LYS A 607 -17.84 4.40 6.01
C LYS A 607 -18.05 4.11 7.50
N LYS A 608 -18.00 2.84 7.91
CA LYS A 608 -18.10 2.44 9.32
C LYS A 608 -16.89 2.84 10.17
N TYR A 609 -15.73 3.10 9.56
CA TYR A 609 -14.53 3.64 10.23
C TYR A 609 -14.50 5.18 10.27
N GLY A 610 -15.59 5.85 9.91
CA GLY A 610 -15.60 7.30 9.77
C GLY A 610 -14.84 7.82 8.54
N VAL A 611 -14.51 6.95 7.57
CA VAL A 611 -13.94 7.35 6.28
C VAL A 611 -15.03 7.29 5.22
N THR A 612 -15.81 8.36 5.10
CA THR A 612 -16.98 8.39 4.22
C THR A 612 -16.65 8.87 2.82
N ASN A 613 -15.56 9.62 2.66
CA ASN A 613 -15.16 10.20 1.39
C ASN A 613 -13.63 10.33 1.32
N LEU A 614 -13.13 10.82 0.18
CA LEU A 614 -11.69 10.99 -0.03
C LEU A 614 -11.06 12.02 0.92
N TYR A 615 -11.76 13.10 1.26
CA TYR A 615 -11.24 14.11 2.17
C TYR A 615 -11.02 13.53 3.58
N ASP A 616 -11.99 12.81 4.14
CA ASP A 616 -11.86 12.16 5.46
C ASP A 616 -10.65 11.22 5.49
N PHE A 617 -10.41 10.51 4.38
CA PHE A 617 -9.23 9.67 4.22
C PHE A 617 -7.94 10.48 4.24
N MET A 618 -7.88 11.58 3.49
CA MET A 618 -6.70 12.45 3.46
C MET A 618 -6.44 13.08 4.83
N GLU A 619 -7.49 13.54 5.50
CA GLU A 619 -7.43 14.11 6.84
C GLU A 619 -6.94 13.12 7.89
N THR A 620 -7.44 11.88 7.87
CA THR A 620 -7.10 10.87 8.87
C THR A 620 -5.68 10.33 8.69
N PHE A 621 -5.22 10.19 7.44
CA PHE A 621 -4.00 9.44 7.13
C PHE A 621 -2.88 10.25 6.48
N ILE A 622 -3.10 11.47 5.98
CA ILE A 622 -2.12 12.17 5.14
C ILE A 622 -1.68 13.49 5.74
N HIS A 623 -0.38 13.63 5.95
CA HIS A 623 0.26 14.93 6.08
C HIS A 623 0.87 15.32 4.74
N GLN A 624 0.49 16.48 4.19
CA GLN A 624 1.05 16.99 2.94
C GLN A 624 2.16 18.02 3.19
N SER A 625 3.05 18.16 2.22
CA SER A 625 4.05 19.24 2.14
C SER A 625 4.11 19.79 0.72
N PHE A 626 4.85 20.89 0.53
CA PHE A 626 5.13 21.44 -0.79
C PHE A 626 6.52 21.02 -1.24
N GLU A 627 6.62 20.53 -2.47
CA GLU A 627 7.90 20.23 -3.12
C GLU A 627 7.93 20.81 -4.55
N PHE A 628 9.14 21.11 -5.02
CA PHE A 628 9.36 21.43 -6.42
C PHE A 628 9.61 20.14 -7.18
N THR A 629 8.85 19.91 -8.25
CA THR A 629 8.98 18.69 -9.06
C THR A 629 9.26 19.06 -10.51
N MET A 630 10.06 18.23 -11.19
CA MET A 630 10.34 18.37 -12.62
C MET A 630 9.35 17.51 -13.41
N THR A 631 8.72 18.10 -14.43
CA THR A 631 7.87 17.37 -15.37
C THR A 631 8.72 16.57 -16.36
N TYR A 632 8.12 15.61 -17.07
CA TYR A 632 8.81 14.87 -18.14
C TYR A 632 9.35 15.76 -19.27
N GLN A 633 8.77 16.95 -19.45
CA GLN A 633 9.18 17.96 -20.43
C GLN A 633 10.30 18.86 -19.89
N GLY A 634 10.62 18.76 -18.60
CA GLY A 634 11.68 19.53 -17.95
C GLY A 634 11.24 20.85 -17.33
N ASP A 635 9.94 21.12 -17.31
CA ASP A 635 9.37 22.27 -16.60
C ASP A 635 9.24 21.98 -15.10
N ILE A 636 9.21 23.04 -14.28
CA ILE A 636 9.22 22.89 -12.83
C ILE A 636 7.97 23.49 -12.23
N GLU A 637 7.28 22.63 -11.51
CA GLU A 637 6.00 22.92 -10.90
C GLU A 637 6.12 22.70 -9.39
N LYS A 638 5.64 23.67 -8.62
CA LYS A 638 5.40 23.50 -7.19
C LYS A 638 4.21 22.57 -7.05
N LYS A 639 4.41 21.38 -6.48
CA LYS A 639 3.37 20.39 -6.25
C LYS A 639 3.25 20.09 -4.77
N HIS A 640 2.02 19.85 -4.34
CA HIS A 640 1.82 19.24 -3.04
C HIS A 640 2.12 17.75 -3.14
N VAL A 641 2.91 17.28 -2.20
CA VAL A 641 3.29 15.88 -2.08
C VAL A 641 2.89 15.37 -0.70
N VAL A 642 2.88 14.04 -0.56
CA VAL A 642 2.67 13.41 0.74
C VAL A 642 3.98 13.42 1.50
N LYS A 643 3.98 14.09 2.65
CA LYS A 643 5.09 14.09 3.58
C LYS A 643 5.10 12.84 4.44
N SER A 644 3.96 12.45 5.01
CA SER A 644 3.88 11.26 5.87
C SER A 644 2.50 10.61 5.79
N PHE A 645 2.47 9.29 6.00
CA PHE A 645 1.24 8.57 6.36
C PHE A 645 1.11 8.51 7.88
N ASN A 646 0.10 9.20 8.38
CA ASN A 646 -0.26 9.24 9.79
C ASN A 646 -1.16 8.05 10.13
N ASN A 647 -1.21 7.69 11.42
CA ASN A 647 -2.04 6.58 11.91
C ASN A 647 -1.81 5.26 11.16
N ARG A 648 -0.53 4.94 10.89
CA ARG A 648 -0.08 3.81 10.07
C ARG A 648 -0.74 2.50 10.46
N LEU A 649 -0.87 2.22 11.76
CA LEU A 649 -1.45 0.97 12.26
C LEU A 649 -2.92 0.82 11.86
N VAL A 650 -3.68 1.91 11.87
CA VAL A 650 -5.09 1.94 11.45
C VAL A 650 -5.18 1.73 9.93
N LEU A 651 -4.36 2.45 9.16
CA LEU A 651 -4.32 2.33 7.70
C LEU A 651 -3.97 0.90 7.26
N GLN A 652 -2.94 0.30 7.89
CA GLN A 652 -2.54 -1.08 7.61
C GLN A 652 -3.69 -2.06 7.84
N ARG A 653 -4.43 -1.93 8.94
CA ARG A 653 -5.58 -2.82 9.20
C ARG A 653 -6.67 -2.63 8.16
N LEU A 654 -6.99 -1.38 7.80
CA LEU A 654 -7.96 -1.10 6.76
C LEU A 654 -7.57 -1.78 5.43
N ILE A 655 -6.28 -1.70 5.08
CA ILE A 655 -5.69 -2.36 3.91
C ILE A 655 -5.82 -3.88 4.03
N TYR A 656 -5.32 -4.52 5.10
CA TYR A 656 -5.33 -5.99 5.23
C TYR A 656 -6.72 -6.61 5.31
N ASN A 657 -7.72 -5.84 5.74
CA ASN A 657 -9.10 -6.31 5.79
C ASN A 657 -9.74 -6.40 4.40
N HIS A 658 -9.20 -5.71 3.40
CA HIS A 658 -9.73 -5.68 2.03
C HIS A 658 -8.70 -6.10 0.98
N ILE A 659 -7.43 -6.28 1.38
CA ILE A 659 -6.33 -6.66 0.51
C ILE A 659 -5.56 -7.83 1.16
N SER A 660 -5.62 -9.00 0.50
CA SER A 660 -4.80 -10.15 0.84
C SER A 660 -3.46 -10.06 0.11
N TYR A 661 -2.42 -9.60 0.80
CA TYR A 661 -1.05 -9.50 0.28
C TYR A 661 -0.22 -10.72 0.69
N LYS A 662 0.49 -11.32 -0.27
CA LYS A 662 1.43 -12.44 -0.05
C LYS A 662 2.62 -12.33 -0.98
N THR A 663 3.81 -12.51 -0.43
CA THR A 663 5.06 -12.52 -1.21
C THR A 663 5.31 -13.88 -1.86
N GLY A 664 6.25 -13.93 -2.81
CA GLY A 664 6.65 -15.20 -3.44
C GLY A 664 7.34 -16.13 -2.44
N GLU A 665 8.09 -15.53 -1.52
CA GLU A 665 8.86 -16.19 -0.47
C GLU A 665 7.94 -16.85 0.57
N GLU A 666 6.92 -16.13 1.06
CA GLU A 666 5.89 -16.68 1.96
C GLU A 666 5.15 -17.86 1.32
N ALA A 667 5.00 -17.82 -0.01
CA ALA A 667 4.34 -18.86 -0.78
C ALA A 667 5.20 -20.05 -1.17
N GLY A 668 6.49 -20.04 -0.79
CA GLY A 668 7.43 -21.09 -1.19
C GLY A 668 7.56 -21.22 -2.70
N VAL A 669 7.32 -20.14 -3.47
CA VAL A 669 7.44 -20.16 -4.92
C VAL A 669 8.91 -20.33 -5.26
N LYS A 670 9.25 -21.50 -5.84
CA LYS A 670 10.62 -21.76 -6.29
C LYS A 670 10.91 -20.92 -7.54
N ARG A 671 11.79 -19.93 -7.40
CA ARG A 671 12.31 -19.07 -8.47
C ARG A 671 13.84 -19.13 -8.46
N PRO A 672 14.51 -18.78 -9.56
CA PRO A 672 15.96 -18.63 -9.55
C PRO A 672 16.40 -17.67 -8.47
N CYS A 673 17.62 -17.81 -7.98
CA CYS A 673 18.19 -16.88 -7.04
C CYS A 673 18.51 -15.54 -7.73
N LYS A 674 17.90 -14.47 -7.21
CA LYS A 674 18.06 -13.12 -7.73
C LYS A 674 19.29 -12.46 -7.12
N ILE A 675 20.15 -11.91 -7.97
CA ILE A 675 21.32 -11.13 -7.58
C ILE A 675 21.13 -9.72 -8.12
N ASN A 676 20.92 -8.77 -7.21
CA ASN A 676 20.81 -7.35 -7.55
C ASN A 676 22.20 -6.71 -7.48
N LEU A 677 22.60 -6.01 -8.54
CA LEU A 677 23.81 -5.21 -8.63
C LEU A 677 23.40 -3.72 -8.81
N PRO A 678 23.93 -2.77 -8.03
CA PRO A 678 25.02 -2.95 -7.07
C PRO A 678 24.59 -3.77 -5.84
N ARG A 679 25.49 -4.64 -5.37
CA ARG A 679 25.29 -5.48 -4.20
C ARG A 679 26.04 -4.89 -3.02
N THR A 680 25.34 -4.05 -2.26
CA THR A 680 25.90 -3.34 -1.09
C THR A 680 25.38 -3.89 0.23
N THR A 681 24.28 -4.66 0.22
CA THR A 681 23.60 -5.19 1.40
C THR A 681 23.23 -6.67 1.24
N LYS A 682 23.06 -7.36 2.37
CA LYS A 682 22.47 -8.70 2.48
C LYS A 682 21.29 -8.65 3.46
N THR A 683 20.25 -9.43 3.22
CA THR A 683 19.14 -9.53 4.17
C THR A 683 19.53 -10.46 5.32
N ASP A 684 19.37 -9.99 6.56
CA ASP A 684 19.52 -10.83 7.75
C ASP A 684 18.36 -11.83 7.82
N PRO A 685 18.64 -13.15 7.79
CA PRO A 685 17.60 -14.18 7.78
C PRO A 685 16.77 -14.24 9.07
N LYS A 686 17.21 -13.63 10.18
CA LYS A 686 16.45 -13.60 11.46
C LYS A 686 15.50 -12.42 11.56
N THR A 687 15.93 -11.25 11.10
CA THR A 687 15.19 -9.98 11.27
C THR A 687 14.52 -9.50 9.99
N GLY A 688 14.91 -10.04 8.83
CA GLY A 688 14.46 -9.58 7.51
C GLY A 688 15.04 -8.22 7.11
N LEU A 689 15.97 -7.65 7.89
CA LEU A 689 16.56 -6.33 7.66
C LEU A 689 17.75 -6.40 6.70
N ALA A 690 17.94 -5.36 5.88
CA ALA A 690 19.13 -5.22 5.05
C ALA A 690 20.34 -4.79 5.90
N VAL A 691 21.37 -5.62 5.93
CA VAL A 691 22.66 -5.38 6.60
C VAL A 691 23.71 -5.07 5.54
N LYS A 692 24.51 -4.01 5.74
CA LYS A 692 25.57 -3.64 4.80
C LYS A 692 26.65 -4.72 4.73
N LEU A 693 27.07 -5.08 3.51
CA LEU A 693 28.15 -6.02 3.29
C LEU A 693 29.51 -5.38 3.61
N PRO A 694 30.51 -6.15 4.06
CA PRO A 694 31.90 -5.70 4.11
C PRO A 694 32.38 -5.21 2.72
N PRO A 695 33.23 -4.16 2.61
CA PRO A 695 33.65 -3.60 1.32
C PRO A 695 34.25 -4.60 0.32
N ASP A 696 34.92 -5.63 0.82
CA ASP A 696 35.52 -6.74 0.07
C ASP A 696 34.50 -7.73 -0.51
N GLU A 697 33.29 -7.81 0.07
CA GLU A 697 32.18 -8.62 -0.43
C GLU A 697 31.19 -7.80 -1.30
N GLN A 698 31.35 -6.48 -1.37
CA GLN A 698 30.49 -5.60 -2.17
C GLN A 698 30.85 -5.67 -3.65
N LEU A 699 29.82 -5.79 -4.49
CA LEU A 699 29.97 -5.67 -5.94
C LEU A 699 29.28 -4.39 -6.40
N VAL A 700 30.07 -3.37 -6.64
CA VAL A 700 29.58 -2.05 -7.00
C VAL A 700 29.49 -1.86 -8.51
N THR A 701 28.49 -1.10 -8.96
CA THR A 701 28.27 -0.75 -10.38
C THR A 701 28.44 0.74 -10.63
N TYR A 702 29.24 1.42 -9.79
CA TYR A 702 29.58 2.83 -9.97
C TYR A 702 30.66 2.99 -11.04
N LEU A 703 30.38 3.83 -12.02
CA LEU A 703 31.19 4.03 -13.21
C LEU A 703 31.75 5.46 -13.24
N GLN A 704 33.01 5.61 -13.65
CA GLN A 704 33.60 6.94 -13.86
C GLN A 704 33.02 7.60 -15.11
N MET A 705 32.79 8.91 -15.06
CA MET A 705 32.43 9.72 -16.22
C MET A 705 33.56 9.72 -17.26
N THR A 706 33.20 9.88 -18.53
CA THR A 706 34.16 10.31 -19.56
C THR A 706 34.52 11.78 -19.38
N GLU A 707 35.61 12.23 -20.01
CA GLU A 707 36.03 13.64 -19.96
C GLU A 707 34.92 14.59 -20.43
N GLU A 708 34.25 14.24 -21.54
CA GLU A 708 33.11 15.02 -22.05
C GLU A 708 31.94 15.07 -21.05
N GLN A 709 31.58 13.93 -20.46
CA GLN A 709 30.53 13.89 -19.44
C GLN A 709 30.90 14.70 -18.20
N TYR A 710 32.18 14.70 -17.79
CA TYR A 710 32.67 15.48 -16.67
C TYR A 710 32.56 16.98 -16.94
N ILE A 711 32.96 17.43 -18.13
CA ILE A 711 32.82 18.84 -18.56
C ILE A 711 31.34 19.23 -18.58
N ASN A 712 30.48 18.40 -19.17
CA ASN A 712 29.04 18.63 -19.20
C ASN A 712 28.45 18.70 -17.79
N GLN A 713 28.86 17.80 -16.89
CA GLN A 713 28.38 17.77 -15.51
C GLN A 713 28.84 19.00 -14.72
N ALA A 714 30.07 19.47 -14.92
CA ALA A 714 30.55 20.71 -14.31
C ALA A 714 29.72 21.92 -14.75
N ASN A 715 29.40 22.00 -16.05
CA ASN A 715 28.53 23.06 -16.59
C ASN A 715 27.11 22.97 -16.03
N ILE A 716 26.56 21.75 -15.89
CA ILE A 716 25.25 21.51 -15.27
C ILE A 716 25.27 21.98 -13.80
N ASN A 717 26.31 21.65 -13.04
CA ASN A 717 26.40 22.01 -11.62
C ASN A 717 26.56 23.52 -11.40
N ALA A 718 27.21 24.24 -12.31
CA ALA A 718 27.38 25.69 -12.24
C ALA A 718 26.14 26.49 -12.71
N TYR A 719 25.21 25.84 -13.42
CA TYR A 719 24.04 26.51 -13.99
C TYR A 719 23.17 27.25 -12.95
N PRO A 720 22.90 26.71 -11.75
CA PRO A 720 22.09 27.40 -10.74
C PRO A 720 22.70 28.69 -10.19
N ASP A 721 24.02 28.88 -10.26
CA ASP A 721 24.69 30.01 -9.62
C ASP A 721 24.34 31.36 -10.26
N ASN A 722 23.86 31.34 -11.50
CA ASN A 722 23.42 32.51 -12.24
C ASN A 722 22.02 33.01 -11.87
N PHE A 723 21.33 32.37 -10.92
CA PHE A 723 19.94 32.65 -10.57
C PHE A 723 19.80 33.24 -9.16
N THR A 724 18.73 34.01 -8.95
CA THR A 724 18.37 34.54 -7.61
C THR A 724 17.97 33.41 -6.65
N ARG A 725 17.94 33.66 -5.32
CA ARG A 725 17.63 32.64 -4.29
C ARG A 725 16.35 31.84 -4.58
N PHE A 726 15.31 32.49 -5.11
CA PHE A 726 14.04 31.87 -5.45
C PHE A 726 14.05 31.11 -6.79
N GLU A 727 14.77 31.62 -7.79
CA GLU A 727 14.91 30.96 -9.10
C GLU A 727 15.89 29.78 -9.07
N LYS A 728 16.85 29.79 -8.13
CA LYS A 728 17.84 28.73 -7.93
C LYS A 728 17.18 27.36 -7.80
N ILE A 729 16.07 27.24 -7.08
CA ILE A 729 15.37 25.97 -6.90
C ILE A 729 14.89 25.40 -8.24
N LYS A 730 14.39 26.28 -9.13
CA LYS A 730 14.00 25.86 -10.47
C LYS A 730 15.21 25.49 -11.32
N ALA A 731 16.29 26.27 -11.26
CA ALA A 731 17.51 25.93 -11.99
C ALA A 731 18.07 24.56 -11.57
N ILE A 732 18.10 24.28 -10.26
CA ILE A 732 18.54 23.01 -9.67
C ILE A 732 17.75 21.81 -10.18
N MET A 733 16.42 21.93 -10.20
CA MET A 733 15.57 20.83 -10.67
C MET A 733 15.74 20.56 -12.17
N ARG A 734 16.09 21.55 -13.00
CA ARG A 734 16.46 21.31 -14.42
C ARG A 734 17.76 20.53 -14.55
N CYS A 735 18.74 20.87 -13.72
CA CYS A 735 20.04 20.22 -13.69
C CYS A 735 19.93 18.72 -13.37
N LEU A 736 18.95 18.32 -12.56
CA LEU A 736 18.61 16.93 -12.28
C LEU A 736 18.40 16.11 -13.57
N GLY A 737 17.51 16.58 -14.44
CA GLY A 737 17.18 15.91 -15.70
C GLY A 737 18.35 15.87 -16.68
N TRP A 738 19.08 16.98 -16.80
CA TRP A 738 20.27 17.07 -17.65
C TRP A 738 21.40 16.15 -17.17
N SER A 739 21.59 16.03 -15.85
CA SER A 739 22.58 15.12 -15.28
C SER A 739 22.25 13.66 -15.57
N LEU A 740 20.97 13.26 -15.50
CA LEU A 740 20.54 11.91 -15.86
C LEU A 740 20.74 11.60 -17.36
N ASP A 741 20.43 12.57 -18.23
CA ASP A 741 20.63 12.41 -19.67
C ASP A 741 22.13 12.32 -19.99
N ASN A 742 22.95 13.21 -19.41
CA ASN A 742 24.41 13.19 -19.54
C ASN A 742 25.01 11.88 -19.02
N ALA A 743 24.54 11.37 -17.87
CA ALA A 743 24.98 10.09 -17.30
C ALA A 743 24.64 8.88 -18.18
N LEU A 744 23.49 8.90 -18.86
CA LEU A 744 23.14 7.86 -19.82
C LEU A 744 24.01 7.96 -21.09
N SER A 745 24.16 9.15 -21.66
CA SER A 745 25.07 9.42 -22.78
C SER A 745 25.24 10.94 -23.00
N PRO A 746 26.45 11.44 -23.28
CA PRO A 746 26.66 12.85 -23.55
C PRO A 746 25.83 13.35 -24.75
N PHE A 747 25.61 12.50 -25.76
CA PHE A 747 24.79 12.80 -26.95
C PHE A 747 23.33 13.09 -26.62
N LEU A 748 22.78 12.49 -25.55
CA LEU A 748 21.41 12.75 -25.13
C LEU A 748 21.26 14.15 -24.51
N TYR A 749 22.26 14.59 -23.75
CA TYR A 749 22.28 15.92 -23.15
C TYR A 749 22.52 17.01 -24.20
N THR A 750 23.53 16.83 -25.05
CA THR A 750 23.88 17.79 -26.11
C THR A 750 22.92 17.76 -27.31
N LYS A 751 22.07 16.72 -27.40
CA LYS A 751 21.13 16.47 -28.50
C LYS A 751 21.82 16.37 -29.87
N THR A 752 22.99 15.77 -29.89
CA THR A 752 23.76 15.49 -31.11
C THR A 752 23.69 14.00 -31.46
N TYR A 753 24.16 13.62 -32.66
CA TYR A 753 24.22 12.23 -33.09
C TYR A 753 25.67 11.74 -33.13
N PRO A 754 25.95 10.50 -32.67
CA PRO A 754 27.27 9.91 -32.75
C PRO A 754 27.64 9.63 -34.21
N ALA A 755 28.93 9.74 -34.53
CA ALA A 755 29.41 9.51 -35.90
C ALA A 755 29.37 8.02 -36.28
N THR A 756 29.60 7.13 -35.30
CA THR A 756 29.60 5.68 -35.50
C THR A 756 29.00 4.96 -34.29
N PRO A 757 28.58 3.68 -34.42
CA PRO A 757 28.20 2.87 -33.27
C PRO A 757 29.29 2.82 -32.18
N GLN A 758 30.56 2.69 -32.57
CA GLN A 758 31.70 2.66 -31.65
C GLN A 758 31.81 3.97 -30.84
N ASP A 759 31.67 5.11 -31.50
CA ASP A 759 31.68 6.44 -30.88
C ASP A 759 30.56 6.59 -29.83
N PHE A 760 29.36 6.07 -30.13
CA PHE A 760 28.26 6.06 -29.17
C PHE A 760 28.55 5.23 -27.91
N ILE A 761 29.16 4.04 -28.08
CA ILE A 761 29.49 3.17 -26.95
C ILE A 761 30.64 3.75 -26.13
N ASP A 762 31.73 4.20 -26.76
CA ASP A 762 32.92 4.65 -26.06
C ASP A 762 32.72 5.96 -25.29
N SER A 763 31.85 6.84 -25.78
CA SER A 763 31.53 8.11 -25.14
C SER A 763 30.59 7.96 -23.93
N SER A 764 29.95 6.79 -23.75
CA SER A 764 29.10 6.49 -22.59
C SER A 764 29.62 5.30 -21.77
N PRO A 765 30.14 5.53 -20.55
CA PRO A 765 30.65 4.47 -19.68
C PRO A 765 29.54 3.49 -19.28
N LYS A 766 28.29 3.95 -19.14
CA LYS A 766 27.13 3.14 -18.78
C LYS A 766 26.77 2.14 -19.88
N ILE A 767 26.71 2.61 -21.12
CA ILE A 767 26.40 1.77 -22.28
C ILE A 767 27.59 0.82 -22.55
N LYS A 768 28.83 1.33 -22.47
CA LYS A 768 30.05 0.53 -22.58
C LYS A 768 30.09 -0.63 -21.59
N TYR A 769 29.86 -0.34 -20.30
CA TYR A 769 29.79 -1.37 -19.26
C TYR A 769 28.75 -2.45 -19.60
N THR A 770 27.56 -2.04 -20.05
CA THR A 770 26.47 -2.96 -20.41
C THR A 770 26.86 -3.88 -21.56
N VAL A 771 27.46 -3.32 -22.61
CA VAL A 771 27.90 -4.10 -23.78
C VAL A 771 29.06 -5.04 -23.42
N GLU A 772 30.01 -4.61 -22.60
CA GLU A 772 31.10 -5.47 -22.12
C GLU A 772 30.58 -6.61 -21.21
N CYS A 773 29.57 -6.36 -20.38
CA CYS A 773 28.89 -7.42 -19.64
C CYS A 773 28.26 -8.44 -20.59
N ILE A 774 27.57 -7.99 -21.64
CA ILE A 774 26.97 -8.85 -22.67
C ILE A 774 28.03 -9.67 -23.40
N ARG A 775 29.16 -9.05 -23.78
CA ARG A 775 30.32 -9.70 -24.39
C ARG A 775 30.84 -10.81 -23.48
N SER A 776 31.01 -10.52 -22.19
CA SER A 776 31.52 -11.48 -21.20
C SER A 776 30.61 -12.72 -21.05
N VAL A 777 29.28 -12.53 -21.08
CA VAL A 777 28.29 -13.63 -21.01
C VAL A 777 28.35 -14.47 -22.27
N LYS A 778 28.46 -13.84 -23.45
CA LYS A 778 28.60 -14.52 -24.72
C LYS A 778 29.87 -15.38 -24.75
N GLU A 779 31.02 -14.79 -24.45
CA GLU A 779 32.31 -15.49 -24.41
C GLU A 779 32.31 -16.67 -23.44
N TRP A 780 31.63 -16.54 -22.29
CA TRP A 780 31.52 -17.62 -21.31
C TRP A 780 30.80 -18.85 -21.88
N HIS A 781 29.67 -18.64 -22.57
CA HIS A 781 28.93 -19.73 -23.21
C HIS A 781 29.70 -20.33 -24.39
N GLU A 782 30.34 -19.49 -25.22
CA GLU A 782 31.13 -19.94 -26.37
C GLU A 782 32.33 -20.81 -25.94
N LYS A 783 33.06 -20.42 -24.89
CA LYS A 783 34.17 -21.23 -24.31
C LYS A 783 33.72 -22.60 -23.84
N ARG A 784 32.45 -22.75 -23.47
CA ARG A 784 31.84 -24.01 -23.01
C ARG A 784 31.11 -24.78 -24.12
N GLY A 785 31.02 -24.21 -25.33
CA GLY A 785 30.24 -24.78 -26.42
C GLY A 785 28.73 -24.80 -26.15
N GLU A 786 28.24 -23.89 -25.31
CA GLU A 786 26.83 -23.79 -24.92
C GLU A 786 26.13 -22.64 -25.68
N PRO A 787 24.81 -22.70 -25.91
CA PRO A 787 24.09 -21.60 -26.53
C PRO A 787 24.02 -20.39 -25.58
N VAL A 788 24.35 -19.21 -26.10
CA VAL A 788 24.28 -17.94 -25.34
C VAL A 788 22.91 -17.78 -24.69
N SER A 789 22.91 -17.45 -23.40
CA SER A 789 21.70 -17.19 -22.62
C SER A 789 21.04 -15.87 -22.99
N GLY A 790 19.75 -15.74 -22.66
CA GLY A 790 18.97 -14.53 -22.92
C GLY A 790 19.34 -13.39 -21.98
N GLN A 791 19.41 -12.18 -22.52
CA GLN A 791 19.74 -10.94 -21.82
C GLN A 791 18.77 -9.82 -22.23
N VAL A 792 18.44 -8.92 -21.30
CA VAL A 792 17.49 -7.83 -21.53
C VAL A 792 18.12 -6.50 -21.16
N ILE A 793 18.05 -5.51 -22.04
CA ILE A 793 18.45 -4.12 -21.78
C ILE A 793 17.18 -3.28 -21.66
N TYR A 794 17.04 -2.54 -20.57
CA TYR A 794 15.95 -1.59 -20.37
C TYR A 794 16.46 -0.15 -20.43
N LEU A 795 15.84 0.63 -21.32
CA LEU A 795 16.12 2.03 -21.58
C LEU A 795 14.81 2.76 -21.85
N ASN A 796 14.44 3.71 -20.99
CA ASN A 796 13.19 4.48 -21.16
C ASN A 796 13.39 5.78 -21.97
N ARG A 797 14.65 6.21 -22.15
CA ARG A 797 15.06 7.37 -22.95
C ARG A 797 16.03 6.96 -24.06
N GLY A 798 16.20 7.83 -25.06
CA GLY A 798 17.17 7.64 -26.15
C GLY A 798 16.77 6.60 -27.19
N LYS A 799 15.47 6.43 -27.47
CA LYS A 799 14.96 5.47 -28.47
C LYS A 799 15.64 5.60 -29.83
N ASP A 800 15.91 6.84 -30.24
CA ASP A 800 16.56 7.16 -31.52
C ASP A 800 17.98 6.61 -31.63
N TYR A 801 18.61 6.28 -30.50
CA TYR A 801 19.98 5.78 -30.44
C TYR A 801 20.09 4.26 -30.27
N PHE A 802 18.97 3.54 -30.11
CA PHE A 802 19.00 2.08 -29.88
C PHE A 802 19.66 1.32 -31.02
N GLN A 803 19.51 1.80 -32.24
CA GLN A 803 20.10 1.16 -33.43
C GLN A 803 21.62 1.11 -33.35
N TYR A 804 22.29 2.13 -32.78
CA TYR A 804 23.74 2.09 -32.57
C TYR A 804 24.18 0.96 -31.63
N ILE A 805 23.38 0.65 -30.60
CA ILE A 805 23.66 -0.47 -29.69
C ILE A 805 23.48 -1.80 -30.43
N VAL A 806 22.41 -1.92 -31.23
CA VAL A 806 22.13 -3.12 -32.03
C VAL A 806 23.27 -3.38 -33.02
N ASP A 807 23.65 -2.37 -33.79
CA ASP A 807 24.70 -2.48 -34.80
C ASP A 807 26.05 -2.82 -34.16
N TYR A 808 26.42 -2.19 -33.03
CA TYR A 808 27.63 -2.55 -32.31
C TYR A 808 27.63 -4.01 -31.84
N LEU A 809 26.52 -4.49 -31.27
CA LEU A 809 26.43 -5.89 -30.82
C LEU A 809 26.56 -6.88 -31.98
N ILE A 810 26.05 -6.54 -33.17
CA ILE A 810 26.17 -7.36 -34.36
C ILE A 810 27.59 -7.30 -34.93
N ASP A 811 28.10 -6.10 -35.21
CA ASP A 811 29.32 -5.89 -35.98
C ASP A 811 30.59 -6.09 -35.13
N ASN A 812 30.57 -5.67 -33.86
CA ASN A 812 31.75 -5.69 -32.97
C ASN A 812 31.75 -6.84 -31.96
N VAL A 813 30.57 -7.27 -31.48
CA VAL A 813 30.46 -8.40 -30.53
C VAL A 813 30.16 -9.72 -31.27
N GLY A 814 29.66 -9.66 -32.51
CA GLY A 814 29.48 -10.82 -33.39
C GLY A 814 28.15 -11.55 -33.20
N PHE A 815 27.08 -10.87 -32.80
CA PHE A 815 25.73 -11.45 -32.86
C PHE A 815 25.23 -11.52 -34.30
N LYS A 816 24.33 -12.46 -34.61
CA LYS A 816 23.86 -12.67 -35.99
C LYS A 816 22.74 -11.69 -36.37
N ARG A 817 22.91 -11.04 -37.53
CA ARG A 817 21.92 -10.13 -38.12
C ARG A 817 20.70 -10.84 -38.75
N SER A 818 20.80 -12.15 -39.01
CA SER A 818 19.72 -12.91 -39.63
C SER A 818 19.68 -14.33 -39.09
N VAL A 819 18.57 -14.65 -38.41
CA VAL A 819 18.19 -15.97 -37.93
C VAL A 819 16.75 -16.25 -38.34
N THR A 820 16.51 -17.43 -38.91
CA THR A 820 15.16 -17.84 -39.35
C THR A 820 14.41 -18.50 -38.20
N TYR A 821 13.22 -18.00 -37.90
CA TYR A 821 12.33 -18.56 -36.88
C TYR A 821 10.88 -18.50 -37.34
N LYS A 822 10.17 -19.64 -37.34
CA LYS A 822 8.76 -19.76 -37.78
C LYS A 822 8.45 -19.04 -39.12
N LYS A 823 9.33 -19.20 -40.12
CA LYS A 823 9.26 -18.57 -41.46
C LYS A 823 9.44 -17.05 -41.50
N ALA A 824 9.86 -16.44 -40.39
CA ALA A 824 10.25 -15.04 -40.32
C ALA A 824 11.76 -14.90 -40.10
N THR A 825 12.33 -13.81 -40.60
CA THR A 825 13.73 -13.44 -40.37
C THR A 825 13.81 -12.47 -39.21
N LEU A 826 14.58 -12.84 -38.19
CA LEU A 826 14.84 -12.03 -36.98
C LEU A 826 16.34 -11.79 -36.82
N CYS A 827 16.72 -10.85 -35.98
CA CYS A 827 18.08 -10.68 -35.48
C CYS A 827 18.26 -11.43 -34.15
N GLU A 828 19.50 -11.80 -33.78
CA GLU A 828 19.78 -12.26 -32.41
C GLU A 828 19.66 -11.13 -31.37
N VAL A 829 19.67 -9.88 -31.82
CA VAL A 829 19.43 -8.66 -31.03
C VAL A 829 18.20 -7.95 -31.58
N GLU A 830 17.11 -7.86 -30.81
CA GLU A 830 15.85 -7.23 -31.24
C GLU A 830 15.42 -6.11 -30.30
N VAL A 831 14.66 -5.15 -30.86
CA VAL A 831 14.14 -3.98 -30.15
C VAL A 831 12.63 -4.10 -29.95
N LEU A 832 12.16 -3.85 -28.73
CA LEU A 832 10.74 -3.85 -28.35
C LEU A 832 10.32 -2.46 -27.83
N THR A 833 9.79 -1.64 -28.73
CA THR A 833 9.17 -0.34 -28.39
C THR A 833 7.64 -0.41 -28.48
N SER A 834 6.98 0.70 -28.13
CA SER A 834 5.53 0.87 -28.30
C SER A 834 5.07 0.78 -29.76
N GLU A 835 5.97 1.05 -30.72
CA GLU A 835 5.68 1.07 -32.16
C GLU A 835 5.70 -0.32 -32.80
N VAL A 836 6.30 -1.32 -32.13
CA VAL A 836 6.34 -2.70 -32.63
C VAL A 836 4.96 -3.34 -32.55
N SER A 837 4.49 -3.89 -33.68
CA SER A 837 3.19 -4.58 -33.78
C SER A 837 3.07 -5.75 -32.80
N GLN A 838 1.84 -6.03 -32.35
CA GLN A 838 1.58 -7.11 -31.38
C GLN A 838 2.03 -8.48 -31.91
N THR A 839 1.80 -8.77 -33.20
CA THR A 839 2.22 -10.02 -33.83
C THR A 839 3.73 -10.20 -33.85
N ARG A 840 4.49 -9.15 -34.20
CA ARG A 840 5.97 -9.20 -34.17
C ARG A 840 6.50 -9.33 -32.75
N ARG A 841 5.86 -8.66 -31.79
CA ARG A 841 6.21 -8.74 -30.36
C ARG A 841 6.06 -10.16 -29.80
N GLU A 842 4.96 -10.85 -30.12
CA GLU A 842 4.76 -12.25 -29.73
C GLU A 842 5.79 -13.18 -30.39
N LEU A 843 6.11 -12.95 -31.66
CA LEU A 843 7.14 -13.70 -32.37
C LEU A 843 8.53 -13.54 -31.72
N ILE A 844 8.95 -12.30 -31.42
CA ILE A 844 10.23 -12.03 -30.74
C ILE A 844 10.26 -12.66 -29.36
N LYS A 845 9.16 -12.58 -28.61
CA LYS A 845 9.02 -13.20 -27.29
C LYS A 845 9.22 -14.71 -27.36
N ASP A 846 8.50 -15.39 -28.25
CA ASP A 846 8.63 -16.84 -28.44
C ASP A 846 10.05 -17.22 -28.84
N ALA A 847 10.66 -16.47 -29.77
CA ALA A 847 12.03 -16.66 -30.21
C ALA A 847 13.04 -16.48 -29.06
N PHE A 848 12.82 -15.53 -28.16
CA PHE A 848 13.64 -15.32 -26.97
C PHE A 848 13.51 -16.47 -25.96
N LEU A 849 12.28 -16.95 -25.70
CA LEU A 849 12.03 -18.06 -24.79
C LEU A 849 12.63 -19.38 -25.29
N GLU A 850 12.74 -19.57 -26.61
CA GLU A 850 13.45 -20.70 -27.23
C GLU A 850 14.97 -20.51 -27.33
N GLY A 851 15.46 -19.29 -27.08
CA GLY A 851 16.88 -18.94 -27.15
C GLY A 851 17.38 -18.70 -28.56
N ILE A 852 16.52 -18.35 -29.51
CA ILE A 852 16.90 -17.87 -30.85
C ILE A 852 17.34 -16.40 -30.75
N VAL A 853 16.50 -15.55 -30.18
CA VAL A 853 16.87 -14.16 -29.83
C VAL A 853 17.65 -14.19 -28.51
N LYS A 854 18.79 -13.50 -28.48
CA LYS A 854 19.73 -13.50 -27.35
C LYS A 854 19.64 -12.24 -26.53
N VAL A 855 19.45 -11.09 -27.18
CA VAL A 855 19.38 -9.78 -26.52
C VAL A 855 18.10 -9.08 -26.93
N VAL A 856 17.37 -8.54 -25.95
CA VAL A 856 16.18 -7.72 -26.20
C VAL A 856 16.39 -6.34 -25.58
N ILE A 857 16.24 -5.29 -26.38
CA ILE A 857 16.27 -3.89 -25.90
C ILE A 857 14.82 -3.40 -25.80
N GLY A 858 14.37 -3.00 -24.62
CA GLY A 858 12.99 -2.61 -24.38
C GLY A 858 12.83 -1.27 -23.66
N THR A 859 11.70 -0.61 -23.94
CA THR A 859 11.25 0.59 -23.20
C THR A 859 10.18 0.20 -22.18
N ALA A 860 9.42 1.17 -21.66
CA ALA A 860 8.25 0.92 -20.82
C ALA A 860 7.29 -0.18 -21.33
N SER A 861 7.27 -0.47 -22.64
CA SER A 861 6.45 -1.53 -23.26
C SER A 861 6.76 -2.95 -22.79
N ILE A 862 7.99 -3.23 -22.33
CA ILE A 862 8.36 -4.57 -21.84
C ILE A 862 7.99 -4.78 -20.37
N ARG A 863 7.58 -3.73 -19.66
CA ARG A 863 7.21 -3.77 -18.24
C ARG A 863 5.91 -4.50 -17.98
N GLU A 864 5.04 -4.64 -18.99
CA GLU A 864 3.70 -5.24 -18.87
C GLU A 864 3.44 -6.29 -19.96
N GLY A 865 2.68 -7.34 -19.62
CA GLY A 865 2.15 -8.31 -20.60
C GLY A 865 3.15 -9.22 -21.33
N ILE A 866 4.47 -9.00 -21.21
CA ILE A 866 5.51 -9.84 -21.84
C ILE A 866 6.15 -10.76 -20.80
N ASP A 867 6.58 -11.94 -21.26
CA ASP A 867 7.26 -12.97 -20.47
C ASP A 867 8.59 -13.27 -21.18
N LEU A 868 9.70 -13.10 -20.45
CA LEU A 868 11.07 -13.32 -20.93
C LEU A 868 11.82 -14.27 -19.98
N GLN A 869 11.15 -15.17 -19.24
CA GLN A 869 11.82 -15.87 -18.13
C GLN A 869 12.68 -17.08 -18.54
N ARG A 870 12.25 -17.89 -19.51
CA ARG A 870 12.78 -19.27 -19.65
C ARG A 870 14.29 -19.35 -19.84
N LYS A 871 14.83 -18.45 -20.66
CA LYS A 871 16.27 -18.34 -20.98
C LYS A 871 16.90 -17.04 -20.46
N GLY A 872 16.14 -16.18 -19.79
CA GLY A 872 16.60 -14.89 -19.30
C GLY A 872 17.54 -15.06 -18.11
N THR A 873 18.75 -14.50 -18.21
CA THR A 873 19.80 -14.62 -17.17
C THR A 873 20.25 -13.28 -16.61
N VAL A 874 20.14 -12.21 -17.40
CA VAL A 874 20.57 -10.86 -17.00
C VAL A 874 19.56 -9.82 -17.49
N LEU A 875 19.20 -8.88 -16.61
CA LEU A 875 18.48 -7.65 -16.93
C LEU A 875 19.38 -6.46 -16.59
N TYR A 876 19.66 -5.62 -17.58
CA TYR A 876 20.39 -4.37 -17.43
C TYR A 876 19.40 -3.20 -17.39
N ASN A 877 19.20 -2.60 -16.22
CA ASN A 877 18.39 -1.39 -16.05
C ASN A 877 19.30 -0.15 -16.15
N CYS A 878 19.46 0.37 -17.36
CA CYS A 878 20.37 1.49 -17.63
C CYS A 878 19.76 2.87 -17.34
N TYR A 879 18.49 2.94 -16.93
CA TYR A 879 17.82 4.18 -16.62
C TYR A 879 16.95 4.03 -15.37
N PRO A 880 17.37 4.55 -14.20
CA PRO A 880 16.59 4.41 -12.98
C PRO A 880 15.28 5.20 -13.09
N ASP A 881 14.15 4.49 -13.16
CA ASP A 881 12.82 5.09 -13.12
C ASP A 881 12.48 5.56 -11.69
N TRP A 882 11.81 6.71 -11.52
CA TRP A 882 11.44 7.28 -10.21
C TRP A 882 10.42 6.48 -9.39
N ASN A 883 9.77 5.48 -10.00
CA ASN A 883 8.74 4.65 -9.38
C ASN A 883 9.30 3.26 -9.06
N PRO A 884 9.42 2.86 -7.79
CA PRO A 884 9.94 1.54 -7.40
C PRO A 884 9.08 0.38 -7.91
N THR A 885 7.79 0.61 -8.14
CA THR A 885 6.87 -0.41 -8.65
C THR A 885 7.25 -0.84 -10.06
N ASP A 886 7.67 0.12 -10.90
CA ASP A 886 8.02 -0.13 -12.29
C ASP A 886 9.27 -1.02 -12.38
N ALA A 887 10.26 -0.78 -11.51
CA ALA A 887 11.46 -1.61 -11.40
C ALA A 887 11.10 -3.05 -10.99
N LYS A 888 10.26 -3.24 -9.97
CA LYS A 888 9.81 -4.58 -9.52
C LYS A 888 9.04 -5.33 -10.62
N GLN A 889 8.18 -4.64 -11.38
CA GLN A 889 7.46 -5.22 -12.50
C GLN A 889 8.39 -5.64 -13.65
N LEU A 890 9.43 -4.85 -13.93
CA LEU A 890 10.45 -5.13 -14.93
C LEU A 890 11.31 -6.34 -14.53
N GLU A 891 11.83 -6.38 -13.30
CA GLU A 891 12.57 -7.53 -12.75
C GLU A 891 11.76 -8.81 -12.86
N GLY A 892 10.46 -8.69 -12.53
CA GLY A 892 9.50 -9.77 -12.64
C GLY A 892 9.31 -10.29 -14.07
N ARG A 893 9.90 -9.72 -15.13
CA ARG A 893 9.82 -10.27 -16.51
C ARG A 893 10.79 -11.42 -16.75
N ILE A 894 11.90 -11.46 -16.03
CA ILE A 894 12.90 -12.52 -16.11
C ILE A 894 12.95 -13.39 -14.84
N TRP A 895 12.70 -12.79 -13.67
CA TRP A 895 12.73 -13.48 -12.38
C TRP A 895 11.39 -14.15 -12.07
N ARG A 896 11.13 -15.29 -12.73
CA ARG A 896 9.90 -16.09 -12.57
C ARG A 896 10.19 -17.59 -12.51
N GLN A 897 9.21 -18.35 -12.04
CA GLN A 897 9.22 -19.81 -12.14
C GLN A 897 9.26 -20.26 -13.61
N GLY A 898 9.98 -21.35 -13.89
CA GLY A 898 10.12 -21.92 -15.25
C GLY A 898 11.37 -21.46 -15.98
N ASN A 899 12.22 -20.65 -15.36
CA ASN A 899 13.57 -20.37 -15.83
C ASN A 899 14.43 -21.64 -15.68
N GLU A 900 15.25 -21.93 -16.70
CA GLU A 900 16.13 -23.10 -16.70
C GLU A 900 17.42 -22.87 -15.88
N TYR A 901 17.79 -21.61 -15.65
CA TYR A 901 18.97 -21.20 -14.89
C TYR A 901 18.65 -21.03 -13.40
N GLY A 902 19.61 -21.37 -12.53
CA GLY A 902 19.48 -21.25 -11.08
C GLY A 902 19.70 -19.84 -10.55
N TYR A 903 20.35 -18.96 -11.31
CA TYR A 903 20.62 -17.57 -10.93
C TYR A 903 20.19 -16.59 -12.01
N VAL A 904 19.66 -15.45 -11.57
CA VAL A 904 19.31 -14.31 -12.41
C VAL A 904 19.96 -13.06 -11.85
N ARG A 905 20.57 -12.26 -12.72
CA ARG A 905 21.27 -11.01 -12.35
C ARG A 905 20.46 -9.80 -12.83
N VAL A 906 20.17 -8.88 -11.91
CA VAL A 906 19.56 -7.58 -12.22
C VAL A 906 20.62 -6.53 -11.97
N VAL A 907 21.00 -5.79 -13.01
CA VAL A 907 22.16 -4.91 -13.00
C VAL A 907 21.70 -3.49 -13.26
N MET A 908 21.98 -2.58 -12.33
CA MET A 908 21.77 -1.15 -12.50
C MET A 908 23.12 -0.44 -12.55
N PRO A 909 23.65 -0.10 -13.74
CA PRO A 909 24.87 0.68 -13.85
C PRO A 909 24.62 2.14 -13.48
N LEU A 910 25.44 2.69 -12.58
CA LEU A 910 25.30 4.03 -12.02
C LEU A 910 26.55 4.84 -12.34
N VAL A 911 26.42 6.07 -12.82
CA VAL A 911 27.59 6.95 -13.05
C VAL A 911 27.90 7.75 -11.78
N GLN A 912 29.14 7.70 -11.32
CA GLN A 912 29.64 8.45 -10.16
C GLN A 912 29.50 9.96 -10.38
N ASP A 913 29.27 10.72 -9.31
CA ASP A 913 29.16 12.18 -9.32
C ASP A 913 28.06 12.70 -10.27
N SER A 914 27.11 11.83 -10.62
CA SER A 914 25.90 12.14 -11.37
C SER A 914 24.66 11.93 -10.51
N MET A 915 23.53 12.39 -11.03
CA MET A 915 22.22 12.21 -10.40
C MET A 915 21.76 10.74 -10.34
N ASP A 916 22.38 9.80 -11.07
CA ASP A 916 22.06 8.36 -11.01
C ASP A 916 22.10 7.82 -9.58
N VAL A 917 23.18 8.12 -8.84
CA VAL A 917 23.44 7.58 -7.50
C VAL A 917 22.36 8.05 -6.52
N PHE A 918 21.98 9.30 -6.64
CA PHE A 918 20.96 9.91 -5.81
C PHE A 918 19.57 9.33 -6.12
N VAL A 919 19.19 9.18 -7.40
CA VAL A 919 17.91 8.55 -7.77
C VAL A 919 17.86 7.10 -7.29
N PHE A 920 18.96 6.36 -7.42
CA PHE A 920 19.05 4.99 -6.92
C PHE A 920 18.82 4.91 -5.41
N GLN A 921 19.49 5.75 -4.61
CA GLN A 921 19.26 5.81 -3.15
C GLN A 921 17.81 6.14 -2.81
N LYS A 922 17.21 7.11 -3.50
CA LYS A 922 15.81 7.48 -3.30
C LYS A 922 14.84 6.37 -3.72
N LEU A 923 15.20 5.55 -4.71
CA LEU A 923 14.43 4.36 -5.08
C LEU A 923 14.50 3.27 -4.02
N GLU A 924 15.66 3.04 -3.41
CA GLU A 924 15.81 2.10 -2.30
C GLU A 924 14.98 2.55 -1.10
N GLU A 925 15.07 3.83 -0.72
CA GLU A 925 14.24 4.43 0.35
C GLU A 925 12.73 4.24 0.07
N LYS A 926 12.26 4.59 -1.14
CA LYS A 926 10.85 4.42 -1.53
C LYS A 926 10.40 2.95 -1.53
N THR A 927 11.28 2.03 -1.95
CA THR A 927 10.98 0.59 -1.92
C THR A 927 10.83 0.07 -0.50
N HIS A 928 11.71 0.49 0.41
CA HIS A 928 11.61 0.18 1.84
C HIS A 928 10.32 0.72 2.46
N ARG A 929 9.89 1.93 2.09
CA ARG A 929 8.64 2.54 2.60
C ARG A 929 7.37 1.82 2.14
N ILE A 930 7.27 1.43 0.86
CA ILE A 930 6.13 0.62 0.38
C ILE A 930 6.05 -0.69 1.16
N ASN A 931 7.21 -1.30 1.39
CA ASN A 931 7.31 -2.51 2.20
C ASN A 931 6.84 -2.27 3.64
N ASP A 932 7.10 -1.10 4.25
CA ASP A 932 6.63 -0.79 5.60
C ASP A 932 5.10 -0.68 5.72
N ILE A 933 4.36 -0.37 4.64
CA ILE A 933 2.89 -0.48 4.62
C ILE A 933 2.46 -1.96 4.66
N TRP A 934 3.26 -2.86 4.07
CA TRP A 934 2.99 -4.30 4.00
C TRP A 934 3.64 -5.14 5.11
N TYR A 935 4.43 -4.56 6.01
CA TYR A 935 5.04 -5.27 7.13
C TYR A 935 4.40 -4.82 8.46
N ARG A 936 3.94 -5.81 9.24
CA ARG A 936 3.26 -5.63 10.54
C ARG A 936 4.22 -5.45 11.73
N SER A 937 5.49 -5.09 11.48
CA SER A 937 6.48 -4.91 12.55
C SER A 937 6.22 -3.64 13.37
N ASP A 938 6.63 -3.69 14.64
CA ASP A 938 6.40 -2.65 15.67
C ASP A 938 7.30 -1.43 15.42
N ARG A 939 6.97 -0.66 14.38
CA ARG A 939 7.72 0.52 13.89
C ARG A 939 6.83 1.77 13.94
N GLY A 940 6.43 2.20 15.13
CA GLY A 940 5.69 3.46 15.36
C GLY A 940 4.35 3.61 14.61
N ASN A 941 3.64 4.70 14.90
CA ASN A 941 2.34 5.04 14.31
C ASN A 941 2.41 6.05 13.15
N VAL A 942 3.59 6.62 12.87
CA VAL A 942 3.83 7.54 11.75
C VAL A 942 4.82 6.93 10.77
N LEU A 943 4.48 6.94 9.49
CA LEU A 943 5.40 6.60 8.41
C LEU A 943 5.84 7.90 7.73
N ASP A 944 7.08 8.31 7.96
CA ASP A 944 7.65 9.44 7.22
C ASP A 944 7.92 9.02 5.76
N VAL A 945 7.39 9.81 4.84
CA VAL A 945 7.42 9.58 3.40
C VAL A 945 8.35 10.58 2.73
N ASP A 946 9.06 11.42 3.49
CA ASP A 946 9.84 12.56 2.99
C ASP A 946 10.45 12.27 1.62
N SER A 947 9.86 12.93 0.63
CA SER A 947 10.25 12.87 -0.77
C SER A 947 11.45 13.80 -0.98
N LEU A 948 11.70 14.21 -2.22
CA LEU A 948 12.96 14.83 -2.60
C LEU A 948 13.07 16.20 -1.96
N ASP A 949 13.83 16.30 -0.85
CA ASP A 949 14.14 17.60 -0.31
C ASP A 949 15.00 18.33 -1.33
N THR A 950 14.58 19.54 -1.70
CA THR A 950 15.39 20.45 -2.51
C THR A 950 16.78 20.64 -1.89
N GLU A 951 16.92 20.57 -0.56
CA GLU A 951 18.22 20.60 0.10
C GLU A 951 19.04 19.35 -0.18
N GLU A 952 18.46 18.15 -0.18
CA GLU A 952 19.18 16.93 -0.52
C GLU A 952 19.63 16.93 -1.99
N VAL A 953 18.79 17.42 -2.91
CA VAL A 953 19.16 17.58 -4.32
C VAL A 953 20.30 18.61 -4.47
N LYS A 954 20.26 19.71 -3.68
CA LYS A 954 21.38 20.68 -3.58
C LYS A 954 22.63 20.00 -3.05
N PHE A 955 22.56 19.25 -1.96
CA PHE A 955 23.67 18.48 -1.41
C PHE A 955 24.21 17.46 -2.42
N ALA A 956 23.37 16.86 -3.26
CA ALA A 956 23.79 15.94 -4.31
C ALA A 956 24.51 16.66 -5.46
N LEU A 957 23.94 17.74 -5.99
CA LEU A 957 24.45 18.47 -7.16
C LEU A 957 25.64 19.39 -6.87
N TYR A 958 25.64 20.10 -5.75
CA TYR A 958 26.70 21.08 -5.46
C TYR A 958 28.00 20.37 -5.08
N THR A 959 29.03 20.55 -5.90
CA THR A 959 30.40 20.13 -5.61
C THR A 959 31.16 21.16 -4.79
N ASN A 960 30.70 22.42 -4.73
CA ASN A 960 31.31 23.48 -3.92
C ASN A 960 30.96 23.30 -2.43
N ILE A 961 31.98 23.02 -1.63
CA ILE A 961 31.85 22.71 -0.20
C ILE A 961 31.50 23.97 0.60
N ASP A 962 32.00 25.14 0.22
CA ASP A 962 31.86 26.37 1.00
C ASP A 962 30.41 26.87 1.08
N GLU A 963 29.64 26.73 -0.01
CA GLU A 963 28.22 27.07 0.00
C GLU A 963 27.39 26.10 0.86
N LEU A 964 27.73 24.80 0.84
CA LEU A 964 27.06 23.80 1.69
C LEU A 964 27.33 24.05 3.17
N VAL A 965 28.56 24.42 3.52
CA VAL A 965 28.96 24.79 4.89
C VAL A 965 28.14 25.98 5.37
N LYS A 966 27.95 27.00 4.51
CA LYS A 966 27.15 28.17 4.85
C LYS A 966 25.69 27.81 5.15
N ILE A 967 25.07 26.96 4.34
CA ILE A 967 23.67 26.52 4.54
C ILE A 967 23.52 25.75 5.85
N VAL A 968 24.40 24.77 6.12
CA VAL A 968 24.35 23.97 7.36
C VAL A 968 24.57 24.85 8.59
N ARG A 969 25.51 25.80 8.49
CA ARG A 969 25.81 26.74 9.58
C ARG A 969 24.63 27.67 9.87
N GLU A 970 23.97 28.23 8.86
CA GLU A 970 22.77 29.06 9.04
C GLU A 970 21.66 28.29 9.77
N ARG A 971 21.51 26.99 9.49
CA ARG A 971 20.57 26.11 10.19
C ARG A 971 20.97 25.88 11.66
N GLU A 972 22.21 25.47 11.92
CA GLU A 972 22.69 25.25 13.30
C GLU A 972 22.55 26.52 14.16
N LEU A 973 22.86 27.70 13.57
CA LEU A 973 22.66 28.99 14.22
C LEU A 973 21.21 29.23 14.59
N THR A 974 20.29 28.94 13.66
CA THR A 974 18.85 29.12 13.88
C THR A 974 18.36 28.21 15.02
N ASP A 975 18.80 26.94 15.05
CA ASP A 975 18.39 25.97 16.07
C ASP A 975 18.90 26.34 17.48
N VAL A 976 20.15 26.80 17.58
CA VAL A 976 20.72 27.22 18.88
C VAL A 976 20.15 28.57 19.33
N HIS A 977 19.91 29.50 18.40
CA HIS A 977 19.25 30.76 18.73
C HIS A 977 17.88 30.53 19.37
N LYS A 978 17.10 29.57 18.85
CA LYS A 978 15.81 29.17 19.43
C LYS A 978 15.96 28.63 20.86
N LYS A 979 16.94 27.76 21.11
CA LYS A 979 17.22 27.24 22.47
C LYS A 979 17.52 28.37 23.45
N ILE A 980 18.31 29.36 23.03
CA ILE A 980 18.63 30.54 23.86
C ILE A 980 17.35 31.32 24.18
N GLN A 981 16.47 31.54 23.21
CA GLN A 981 15.19 32.25 23.44
C GLN A 981 14.28 31.49 24.43
N VAL A 982 14.20 30.17 24.34
CA VAL A 982 13.45 29.34 25.29
C VAL A 982 14.02 29.45 26.70
N ILE A 983 15.35 29.34 26.87
CA ILE A 983 15.99 29.44 28.18
C ILE A 983 15.78 30.85 28.77
N LYS A 984 15.87 31.91 27.96
CA LYS A 984 15.55 33.28 28.40
C LYS A 984 14.13 33.41 28.93
N SER A 985 13.16 32.79 28.24
CA SER A 985 11.76 32.74 28.70
C SER A 985 11.61 31.99 30.03
N GLN A 986 12.35 30.89 30.22
CA GLN A 986 12.36 30.13 31.48
C GLN A 986 12.96 30.94 32.63
N ILE A 987 14.06 31.67 32.40
CA ILE A 987 14.67 32.57 33.40
C ILE A 987 13.66 33.64 33.83
N GLN A 988 13.00 34.29 32.86
CA GLN A 988 11.96 35.28 33.15
C GLN A 988 10.79 34.70 33.95
N THR A 989 10.45 33.43 33.71
CA THR A 989 9.40 32.71 34.46
C THR A 989 9.81 32.49 35.92
N VAL A 990 11.08 32.13 36.18
CA VAL A 990 11.61 32.00 37.54
C VAL A 990 11.68 33.35 38.24
N ASP A 991 12.08 34.42 37.55
CA ASP A 991 12.13 35.77 38.11
C ASP A 991 10.76 36.29 38.55
N ASN A 992 9.71 35.93 37.82
CA ASN A 992 8.35 36.35 38.14
C ASN A 992 7.70 35.51 39.25
N ILE A 993 8.27 34.34 39.60
CA ILE A 993 7.57 33.34 40.41
C ILE A 993 7.29 33.78 41.85
N GLU A 994 8.21 34.56 42.44
CA GLU A 994 8.00 35.09 43.79
C GLU A 994 6.86 36.13 43.81
N THR A 995 6.80 36.96 42.77
CA THR A 995 5.73 37.93 42.56
C THR A 995 4.41 37.20 42.32
N ASP A 996 4.43 36.14 41.52
CA ASP A 996 3.24 35.33 41.22
C ASP A 996 2.76 34.55 42.46
N ARG A 997 3.67 34.08 43.32
CA ARG A 997 3.35 33.40 44.59
C ARG A 997 2.75 34.36 45.61
N ALA A 998 3.30 35.58 45.71
CA ALA A 998 2.71 36.62 46.54
C ALA A 998 1.31 37.00 46.05
N GLY A 999 1.14 37.16 44.73
CA GLY A 999 -0.16 37.40 44.09
C GLY A 999 -1.15 36.26 44.36
N LEU A 1000 -0.73 35.01 44.21
CA LEU A 1000 -1.56 33.83 44.47
C LEU A 1000 -2.09 33.83 45.92
N ILE A 1001 -1.21 34.04 46.90
CA ILE A 1001 -1.58 34.04 48.32
C ILE A 1001 -2.57 35.18 48.61
N GLN A 1002 -2.31 36.38 48.09
CA GLN A 1002 -3.17 37.55 48.27
C GLN A 1002 -4.57 37.29 47.69
N PHE A 1003 -4.65 36.94 46.41
CA PHE A 1003 -5.94 36.77 45.75
C PHE A 1003 -6.68 35.51 46.23
N ARG A 1004 -5.98 34.48 46.72
CA ARG A 1004 -6.59 33.34 47.42
C ARG A 1004 -7.34 33.79 48.66
N ALA A 1005 -6.70 34.59 49.52
CA ALA A 1005 -7.30 35.11 50.74
C ALA A 1005 -8.47 36.07 50.47
N GLU A 1006 -8.40 36.84 49.37
CA GLU A 1006 -9.53 37.66 48.91
C GLU A 1006 -10.69 36.79 48.39
N CYS A 1007 -10.39 35.77 47.57
CA CYS A 1007 -11.39 34.88 46.97
C CYS A 1007 -12.17 34.07 48.03
N GLN A 1008 -11.52 33.69 49.13
CA GLN A 1008 -12.14 32.95 50.24
C GLN A 1008 -13.24 33.74 50.97
N LYS A 1009 -13.33 35.07 50.80
CA LYS A 1009 -14.36 35.91 51.44
C LYS A 1009 -15.69 35.88 50.70
N TYR A 1010 -15.69 35.62 49.38
CA TYR A 1010 -16.91 35.70 48.57
C TYR A 1010 -17.95 34.62 48.85
N PRO A 1011 -17.62 33.36 49.20
CA PRO A 1011 -18.62 32.36 49.59
C PRO A 1011 -19.58 32.84 50.69
N ASP A 1012 -19.10 33.56 51.70
CA ASP A 1012 -19.94 34.16 52.74
C ASP A 1012 -20.84 35.27 52.21
N MET A 1013 -20.29 36.11 51.34
CA MET A 1013 -21.03 37.21 50.72
C MET A 1013 -22.12 36.71 49.78
N TRP A 1014 -21.82 35.68 48.97
CA TRP A 1014 -22.79 35.02 48.09
C TRP A 1014 -23.87 34.32 48.89
N LEU A 1015 -23.51 33.60 49.95
CA LEU A 1015 -24.47 32.93 50.83
C LEU A 1015 -25.48 33.93 51.43
N ASN A 1016 -25.00 35.08 51.91
CA ASN A 1016 -25.86 36.13 52.47
C ASN A 1016 -26.79 36.74 51.41
N ALA A 1017 -26.26 37.08 50.23
CA ALA A 1017 -27.04 37.69 49.15
C ALA A 1017 -28.12 36.73 48.59
N LEU A 1018 -27.77 35.45 48.42
CA LEU A 1018 -28.71 34.43 47.96
C LEU A 1018 -29.77 34.11 49.03
N THR A 1019 -29.39 34.09 50.31
CA THR A 1019 -30.35 33.86 51.41
C THR A 1019 -31.38 34.99 51.52
N ASP A 1020 -30.96 36.24 51.29
CA ASP A 1020 -31.87 37.39 51.28
C ASP A 1020 -32.87 37.33 50.11
N LEU A 1021 -32.38 36.98 48.91
CA LEU A 1021 -33.22 36.73 47.74
C LEU A 1021 -34.27 35.64 47.99
N VAL A 1022 -33.90 34.52 48.61
CA VAL A 1022 -34.83 33.41 48.90
C VAL A 1022 -35.88 33.82 49.93
N ARG A 1023 -35.52 34.66 50.91
CA ARG A 1023 -36.45 35.16 51.93
C ARG A 1023 -37.44 36.18 51.38
N ASN A 1024 -37.00 37.07 50.50
CA ASN A 1024 -37.82 38.16 49.96
C ASN A 1024 -37.82 38.22 48.42
N PRO A 1025 -38.28 37.18 47.68
CA PRO A 1025 -38.16 37.15 46.21
C PRO A 1025 -38.94 38.26 45.50
N SER A 1026 -40.01 38.76 46.13
CA SER A 1026 -40.91 39.76 45.57
C SER A 1026 -40.31 41.17 45.57
N ASP A 1027 -39.35 41.45 46.45
CA ASP A 1027 -38.71 42.78 46.53
C ASP A 1027 -37.78 43.04 45.34
N TYR A 1028 -37.42 41.98 44.61
CA TYR A 1028 -36.55 42.03 43.46
C TYR A 1028 -37.31 42.01 42.12
N THR A 1029 -38.63 41.87 42.08
CA THR A 1029 -39.39 41.81 40.81
C THR A 1029 -39.30 43.11 40.00
N TYR A 1030 -39.26 44.25 40.69
CA TYR A 1030 -39.15 45.57 40.06
C TYR A 1030 -37.74 45.85 39.53
N SER A 1031 -36.70 45.49 40.30
CA SER A 1031 -35.30 45.75 39.96
C SER A 1031 -34.78 44.90 38.78
N PHE A 1032 -35.43 43.77 38.50
CA PHE A 1032 -35.08 42.86 37.41
C PHE A 1032 -36.15 42.74 36.31
N GLN A 1033 -37.18 43.60 36.34
CA GLN A 1033 -38.24 43.66 35.32
C GLN A 1033 -38.86 42.29 34.97
N THR A 1034 -39.22 41.52 35.99
CA THR A 1034 -39.69 40.13 35.81
C THR A 1034 -40.95 39.86 36.63
N THR A 1035 -41.70 38.81 36.27
CA THR A 1035 -42.94 38.45 36.95
C THR A 1035 -42.65 37.80 38.30
N ARG A 1036 -43.61 37.85 39.23
CA ARG A 1036 -43.52 37.19 40.53
C ARG A 1036 -43.23 35.70 40.42
N GLU A 1037 -43.86 35.04 39.43
CA GLU A 1037 -43.62 33.63 39.12
C GLU A 1037 -42.21 33.38 38.55
N GLY A 1038 -41.70 34.32 37.73
CA GLY A 1038 -40.32 34.29 37.25
C GLY A 1038 -39.30 34.37 38.39
N MET A 1039 -39.54 35.20 39.40
CA MET A 1039 -38.63 35.33 40.56
C MET A 1039 -38.69 34.15 41.53
N LEU A 1040 -39.84 33.48 41.65
CA LEU A 1040 -39.93 32.25 42.43
C LEU A 1040 -39.03 31.15 41.84
N LYS A 1041 -39.02 30.99 40.51
CA LYS A 1041 -38.09 30.06 39.82
C LYS A 1041 -36.62 30.41 40.01
N VAL A 1042 -36.31 31.71 40.09
CA VAL A 1042 -34.95 32.18 40.39
C VAL A 1042 -34.56 31.88 41.83
N ALA A 1043 -35.48 32.01 42.79
CA ALA A 1043 -35.26 31.67 44.20
C ALA A 1043 -35.09 30.16 44.42
N GLU A 1044 -35.80 29.30 43.68
CA GLU A 1044 -35.58 27.85 43.70
C GLU A 1044 -34.13 27.50 43.32
N LYS A 1045 -33.62 28.06 42.22
CA LYS A 1045 -32.22 27.89 41.80
C LYS A 1045 -31.21 28.48 42.80
N ALA A 1046 -31.54 29.60 43.43
CA ALA A 1046 -30.71 30.16 44.51
C ALA A 1046 -30.58 29.20 45.70
N THR A 1047 -31.64 28.44 45.99
CA THR A 1047 -31.67 27.47 47.11
C THR A 1047 -30.73 26.28 46.86
N GLU A 1048 -30.59 25.84 45.61
CA GLU A 1048 -29.62 24.82 45.21
C GLU A 1048 -28.18 25.32 45.40
N LEU A 1049 -27.87 26.53 44.91
CA LEU A 1049 -26.55 27.15 45.09
C LEU A 1049 -26.19 27.35 46.58
N ILE A 1050 -27.14 27.74 47.42
CA ILE A 1050 -26.94 27.86 48.88
C ILE A 1050 -26.46 26.54 49.49
N LYS A 1051 -27.07 25.41 49.12
CA LYS A 1051 -26.66 24.09 49.63
C LYS A 1051 -25.23 23.74 49.25
N GLU A 1052 -24.84 24.03 48.01
CA GLU A 1052 -23.48 23.77 47.54
C GLU A 1052 -22.43 24.66 48.22
N ILE A 1053 -22.72 25.96 48.41
CA ILE A 1053 -21.85 26.88 49.15
C ILE A 1053 -21.69 26.40 50.60
N GLN A 1054 -22.77 25.95 51.24
CA GLN A 1054 -22.72 25.37 52.59
C GLN A 1054 -21.91 24.06 52.63
N THR A 1055 -21.98 23.24 51.58
CA THR A 1055 -21.21 21.99 51.46
C THR A 1055 -19.72 22.30 51.35
N TYR A 1056 -19.33 23.25 50.49
CA TYR A 1056 -17.94 23.72 50.40
C TYR A 1056 -17.44 24.25 51.75
N LYS A 1057 -18.25 25.08 52.43
CA LYS A 1057 -17.87 25.64 53.74
C LYS A 1057 -17.66 24.58 54.82
N THR A 1058 -18.38 23.45 54.74
CA THR A 1058 -18.29 22.35 55.72
C THR A 1058 -17.22 21.31 55.36
N SER A 1059 -16.72 21.29 54.11
CA SER A 1059 -15.58 20.46 53.71
C SER A 1059 -14.26 21.00 54.29
N LEU A 1060 -13.46 20.13 54.92
CA LEU A 1060 -12.13 20.42 55.45
C LEU A 1060 -11.15 19.34 54.96
N PRO A 1061 -10.01 19.72 54.33
CA PRO A 1061 -9.61 21.09 53.98
C PRO A 1061 -10.45 21.68 52.84
N GLN A 1062 -10.64 23.01 52.85
CA GLN A 1062 -11.28 23.73 51.75
C GLN A 1062 -10.30 23.81 50.57
N GLU A 1063 -10.51 23.00 49.55
CA GLU A 1063 -9.65 22.97 48.38
C GLU A 1063 -9.87 24.16 47.44
N ASP A 1064 -8.78 24.66 46.86
CA ASP A 1064 -8.78 25.77 45.90
C ASP A 1064 -9.60 25.45 44.65
N LYS A 1065 -9.55 24.18 44.21
CA LYS A 1065 -10.35 23.66 43.11
C LYS A 1065 -11.85 23.76 43.38
N ALA A 1066 -12.27 23.44 44.61
CA ALA A 1066 -13.67 23.52 45.00
C ALA A 1066 -14.17 24.96 45.08
N LEU A 1067 -13.31 25.91 45.49
CA LEU A 1067 -13.62 27.35 45.50
C LEU A 1067 -13.81 27.91 44.08
N ILE A 1068 -12.91 27.55 43.16
CA ILE A 1068 -12.98 27.95 41.75
C ILE A 1068 -14.23 27.34 41.07
N ALA A 1069 -14.56 26.09 41.35
CA ALA A 1069 -15.76 25.43 40.84
C ALA A 1069 -17.05 26.12 41.32
N LEU A 1070 -17.09 26.54 42.59
CA LEU A 1070 -18.21 27.30 43.16
C LEU A 1070 -18.44 28.62 42.42
N GLN A 1071 -17.36 29.36 42.17
CA GLN A 1071 -17.43 30.62 41.42
C GLN A 1071 -17.94 30.41 39.98
N ARG A 1072 -17.52 29.34 39.31
CA ARG A 1072 -18.00 29.02 37.96
C ARG A 1072 -19.50 28.73 37.93
N LYS A 1073 -20.01 27.97 38.89
CA LYS A 1073 -21.47 27.70 38.99
C LYS A 1073 -22.28 28.97 39.23
N ILE A 1074 -21.74 29.89 40.02
CA ILE A 1074 -22.35 31.21 40.24
C ILE A 1074 -22.31 32.05 38.97
N ALA A 1075 -21.19 32.06 38.24
CA ALA A 1075 -21.05 32.76 36.96
C ALA A 1075 -21.95 32.18 35.86
N ALA A 1076 -22.21 30.87 35.89
CA ALA A 1076 -23.09 30.13 34.97
C ALA A 1076 -24.58 30.16 35.37
N SER A 1077 -24.92 30.80 36.49
CA SER A 1077 -26.30 30.90 36.96
C SER A 1077 -27.13 31.87 36.09
N VAL A 1078 -28.46 31.86 36.28
CA VAL A 1078 -29.38 32.75 35.56
C VAL A 1078 -28.95 34.22 35.76
N PHE A 1079 -29.07 35.05 34.71
CA PHE A 1079 -28.62 36.46 34.71
C PHE A 1079 -28.94 37.24 36.00
N THR A 1080 -30.13 37.06 36.55
CA THR A 1080 -30.57 37.65 37.83
C THR A 1080 -29.68 37.24 39.01
N LEU A 1081 -29.39 35.95 39.16
CA LEU A 1081 -28.52 35.42 40.20
C LEU A 1081 -27.10 35.94 40.03
N ARG A 1082 -26.57 35.86 38.80
CA ARG A 1082 -25.26 36.40 38.47
C ARG A 1082 -25.11 37.85 38.89
N ARG A 1083 -26.10 38.71 38.61
CA ARG A 1083 -26.10 40.14 38.97
C ARG A 1083 -26.21 40.38 40.48
N ILE A 1084 -26.90 39.51 41.23
CA ILE A 1084 -26.98 39.56 42.69
C ILE A 1084 -25.64 39.15 43.33
N THR A 1085 -24.94 38.20 42.68
CA THR A 1085 -23.66 37.65 43.13
C THR A 1085 -22.45 38.25 42.41
N ASP A 1086 -22.61 39.34 41.65
CA ASP A 1086 -21.58 39.95 40.77
C ASP A 1086 -20.48 40.68 41.56
N ARG A 1087 -19.85 39.96 42.47
CA ARG A 1087 -18.77 40.44 43.34
C ARG A 1087 -17.64 39.42 43.27
N GLY A 1088 -16.43 39.91 43.00
CA GLY A 1088 -15.21 39.09 43.02
C GLY A 1088 -14.76 38.53 41.69
N TYR A 1089 -15.44 38.80 40.58
CA TYR A 1089 -15.07 38.25 39.28
C TYR A 1089 -13.62 38.60 38.89
N THR A 1090 -13.20 39.85 39.11
CA THR A 1090 -11.85 40.34 38.83
C THR A 1090 -10.78 39.69 39.71
N GLU A 1091 -11.11 39.46 40.98
CA GLU A 1091 -10.24 38.88 42.00
C GLU A 1091 -10.06 37.38 41.74
N PHE A 1092 -11.15 36.68 41.37
CA PHE A 1092 -11.09 35.29 40.93
C PHE A 1092 -10.34 35.12 39.60
N ALA A 1093 -10.46 36.08 38.67
CA ALA A 1093 -9.68 36.05 37.43
C ALA A 1093 -8.18 36.22 37.70
N ARG A 1094 -7.79 37.14 38.60
CA ARG A 1094 -6.39 37.29 39.03
C ARG A 1094 -5.88 36.08 39.79
N TYR A 1095 -6.70 35.53 40.70
CA TYR A 1095 -6.38 34.32 41.43
C TYR A 1095 -6.06 33.16 40.46
N LYS A 1096 -6.91 32.92 39.46
CA LYS A 1096 -6.68 31.88 38.43
C LYS A 1096 -5.41 32.13 37.61
N ALA A 1097 -5.16 33.37 37.20
CA ALA A 1097 -3.95 33.75 36.47
C ALA A 1097 -2.67 33.41 37.24
N TYR A 1098 -2.60 33.76 38.53
CA TYR A 1098 -1.44 33.41 39.36
C TYR A 1098 -1.33 31.91 39.62
N THR A 1099 -2.46 31.20 39.76
CA THR A 1099 -2.47 29.74 39.94
C THR A 1099 -1.91 29.04 38.70
N GLY A 1100 -2.34 29.47 37.51
CA GLY A 1100 -1.85 28.96 36.23
C GLY A 1100 -0.39 29.31 35.95
N ALA A 1101 0.05 30.53 36.27
CA ALA A 1101 1.45 30.93 36.12
C ALA A 1101 2.39 30.06 36.97
N ILE A 1102 2.02 29.79 38.23
CA ILE A 1102 2.79 28.93 39.13
C ILE A 1102 2.82 27.49 38.66
N ALA A 1103 1.69 26.95 38.25
CA ALA A 1103 1.62 25.55 37.84
C ALA A 1103 2.30 25.31 36.48
N LYS A 1104 2.25 26.31 35.57
CA LYS A 1104 3.06 26.34 34.36
C LYS A 1104 4.55 26.36 34.69
N ALA A 1105 5.00 27.27 35.56
CA ALA A 1105 6.39 27.33 35.98
C ALA A 1105 6.85 26.01 36.59
N GLN A 1106 6.03 25.41 37.47
CA GLN A 1106 6.26 24.10 38.06
C GLN A 1106 6.53 23.03 37.00
N ARG A 1107 5.65 22.86 35.99
CA ARG A 1107 5.83 21.79 34.99
C ARG A 1107 6.92 22.10 33.96
N THR A 1108 6.96 23.34 33.44
CA THR A 1108 7.82 23.71 32.29
C THR A 1108 9.26 24.08 32.68
N VAL A 1109 9.49 24.43 33.95
CA VAL A 1109 10.81 24.84 34.45
C VAL A 1109 11.29 23.90 35.56
N PHE A 1110 10.51 23.68 36.61
CA PHE A 1110 10.98 22.91 37.77
C PHE A 1110 10.96 21.39 37.52
N GLU A 1111 9.81 20.79 37.23
CA GLU A 1111 9.65 19.34 37.00
C GLU A 1111 10.44 18.86 35.78
N ALA A 1112 10.43 19.61 34.69
CA ALA A 1112 11.24 19.33 33.50
C ALA A 1112 12.76 19.26 33.80
N LYS A 1113 13.20 19.89 34.89
CA LYS A 1113 14.58 19.89 35.38
C LYS A 1113 14.78 19.03 36.63
N GLY A 1114 13.75 18.30 37.07
CA GLY A 1114 13.80 17.42 38.24
C GLY A 1114 13.73 18.13 39.59
N TYR A 1115 13.33 19.40 39.63
CA TYR A 1115 13.18 20.20 40.84
C TYR A 1115 11.73 20.28 41.32
N SER A 1116 11.56 20.48 42.63
CA SER A 1116 10.27 20.81 43.25
C SER A 1116 10.09 22.34 43.32
N MET A 1117 8.84 22.79 43.41
CA MET A 1117 8.50 24.20 43.69
C MET A 1117 8.95 24.70 45.07
N ASP A 1118 9.37 23.79 45.96
CA ASP A 1118 9.94 24.11 47.27
C ASP A 1118 11.47 24.23 47.24
N THR A 1119 12.09 24.09 46.06
CA THR A 1119 13.54 24.21 45.88
C THR A 1119 13.96 25.68 45.84
N ASP A 1120 15.20 25.98 46.22
CA ASP A 1120 15.77 27.33 46.15
C ASP A 1120 15.73 27.86 44.70
N PHE A 1121 14.95 28.93 44.47
CA PHE A 1121 14.76 29.52 43.15
C PHE A 1121 16.05 30.09 42.57
N GLU A 1122 16.96 30.56 43.43
CA GLU A 1122 18.27 31.03 42.98
C GLU A 1122 19.13 29.87 42.46
N ALA A 1123 19.00 28.67 43.01
CA ALA A 1123 19.71 27.50 42.48
C ALA A 1123 19.21 27.11 41.08
N VAL A 1124 17.89 27.14 40.85
CA VAL A 1124 17.27 26.85 39.54
C VAL A 1124 17.62 27.92 38.52
N LYS A 1125 17.57 29.20 38.92
CA LYS A 1125 17.96 30.34 38.08
C LYS A 1125 19.43 30.26 37.69
N ASN A 1126 20.33 29.99 38.65
CA ASN A 1126 21.76 29.85 38.36
C ASN A 1126 22.04 28.70 37.39
N GLN A 1127 21.30 27.59 37.49
CA GLN A 1127 21.39 26.52 36.49
C GLN A 1127 20.93 26.98 35.10
N LEU A 1128 19.78 27.66 34.99
CA LEU A 1128 19.28 28.15 33.71
C LEU A 1128 20.20 29.21 33.07
N VAL A 1129 20.77 30.11 33.87
CA VAL A 1129 21.77 31.08 33.42
C VAL A 1129 23.05 30.36 32.96
N THR A 1130 23.45 29.29 33.64
CA THR A 1130 24.57 28.44 33.19
C THR A 1130 24.26 27.77 31.86
N GLU A 1131 23.07 27.21 31.69
CA GLU A 1131 22.63 26.61 30.42
C GLU A 1131 22.50 27.66 29.30
N GLN A 1132 22.04 28.88 29.61
CA GLN A 1132 22.00 29.99 28.66
C GLN A 1132 23.42 30.35 28.21
N ASN A 1133 24.35 30.51 29.14
CA ASN A 1133 25.74 30.84 28.85
C ASN A 1133 26.39 29.74 28.01
N GLN A 1134 26.13 28.46 28.32
CA GLN A 1134 26.58 27.33 27.51
C GLN A 1134 25.98 27.35 26.10
N ALA A 1135 24.69 27.67 25.96
CA ALA A 1135 24.04 27.78 24.65
C ALA A 1135 24.55 28.98 23.84
N GLU A 1136 24.81 30.12 24.48
CA GLU A 1136 25.42 31.32 23.87
C GLU A 1136 26.89 31.06 23.49
N GLU A 1137 27.62 30.28 24.28
CA GLU A 1137 28.97 29.80 23.96
C GLU A 1137 28.95 28.86 22.76
N VAL A 1138 27.98 27.93 22.68
CA VAL A 1138 27.77 27.08 21.49
C VAL A 1138 27.39 27.93 20.27
N TYR A 1139 26.57 28.97 20.43
CA TYR A 1139 26.22 29.89 19.33
C TYR A 1139 27.45 30.64 18.80
N ALA A 1140 28.29 31.16 19.70
CA ALA A 1140 29.56 31.77 19.34
C ALA A 1140 30.54 30.75 18.73
N GLY A 1141 30.55 29.53 19.26
CA GLY A 1141 31.28 28.39 18.74
C GLY A 1141 30.85 28.03 17.32
N ILE A 1142 29.56 28.10 16.99
CA ILE A 1142 29.05 27.85 15.63
C ILE A 1142 29.57 28.90 14.65
N LEU A 1143 29.78 30.14 15.12
CA LEU A 1143 30.36 31.22 14.33
C LEU A 1143 31.88 31.12 14.14
N SER A 1144 32.54 30.25 14.90
CA SER A 1144 33.99 30.07 14.88
C SER A 1144 34.52 29.45 13.58
N LYS A 1145 35.82 29.61 13.37
CA LYS A 1145 36.54 28.91 12.29
C LYS A 1145 36.60 27.40 12.54
N GLU A 1146 36.78 26.94 13.78
CA GLU A 1146 36.77 25.51 14.12
C GLU A 1146 35.45 24.82 13.78
N ASN A 1147 34.30 25.45 14.03
CA ASN A 1147 33.02 24.85 13.63
C ASN A 1147 32.83 24.87 12.11
N THR A 1148 33.33 25.89 11.43
CA THR A 1148 33.35 25.92 9.96
C THR A 1148 34.19 24.77 9.42
N GLU A 1149 35.33 24.47 10.04
CA GLU A 1149 36.16 23.30 9.72
C GLU A 1149 35.47 21.98 10.09
N ARG A 1150 34.81 21.87 11.24
CA ARG A 1150 34.01 20.69 11.62
C ARG A 1150 32.90 20.40 10.61
N ILE A 1151 32.07 21.40 10.28
CA ILE A 1151 31.00 21.28 9.29
C ILE A 1151 31.58 20.92 7.93
N THR A 1152 32.68 21.55 7.54
CA THR A 1152 33.42 21.22 6.31
C THR A 1152 33.83 19.74 6.31
N GLN A 1153 34.42 19.25 7.40
CA GLN A 1153 34.81 17.85 7.56
C GLN A 1153 33.60 16.90 7.57
N GLU A 1154 32.47 17.28 8.19
CA GLU A 1154 31.25 16.48 8.17
C GLU A 1154 30.61 16.41 6.79
N ILE A 1155 30.58 17.53 6.06
CA ILE A 1155 30.12 17.59 4.67
C ILE A 1155 31.06 16.79 3.77
N LEU A 1156 32.38 16.90 3.98
CA LEU A 1156 33.37 16.08 3.30
C LEU A 1156 33.14 14.60 3.58
N LEU A 1157 32.95 14.19 4.84
CA LEU A 1157 32.64 12.80 5.22
C LEU A 1157 31.30 12.31 4.65
N LYS A 1158 30.26 13.16 4.60
CA LYS A 1158 28.97 12.83 3.95
C LYS A 1158 29.14 12.69 2.43
N LYS A 1159 29.89 13.61 1.81
CA LYS A 1159 30.27 13.53 0.39
C LYS A 1159 31.17 12.33 0.12
N GLU A 1160 32.06 11.94 1.03
CA GLU A 1160 32.87 10.72 0.93
C GLU A 1160 32.02 9.45 1.05
N LYS A 1161 31.02 9.44 1.95
CA LYS A 1161 30.03 8.36 2.01
C LYS A 1161 29.22 8.24 0.71
N LEU A 1162 29.01 9.35 -0.01
CA LEU A 1162 28.36 9.38 -1.32
C LEU A 1162 29.34 9.09 -2.48
N LYS A 1163 30.62 9.44 -2.32
CA LYS A 1163 31.72 9.15 -3.26
C LYS A 1163 32.16 7.71 -3.09
N ILE A 1164 31.46 6.83 -3.77
CA ILE A 1164 31.99 5.50 -4.03
C ILE A 1164 32.90 5.66 -5.24
N SER A 1165 34.19 5.31 -5.09
CA SER A 1165 35.14 5.38 -6.20
C SER A 1165 34.64 4.51 -7.35
N GLY A 1166 34.16 5.16 -8.38
CA GLY A 1166 33.71 4.54 -9.60
C GLY A 1166 34.89 3.88 -10.29
N ARG A 1167 34.63 2.79 -10.99
CA ARG A 1167 35.63 2.09 -11.78
C ARG A 1167 35.49 2.47 -13.25
N VAL A 1168 36.56 2.30 -14.01
CA VAL A 1168 36.49 2.33 -15.47
C VAL A 1168 35.54 1.22 -15.93
N ALA A 1169 34.68 1.50 -16.91
CA ALA A 1169 33.62 0.59 -17.36
C ALA A 1169 34.10 -0.84 -17.69
N THR A 1170 35.29 -0.97 -18.28
CA THR A 1170 35.91 -2.27 -18.59
C THR A 1170 36.32 -3.04 -17.34
N HIS A 1171 36.90 -2.38 -16.34
CA HIS A 1171 37.26 -3.01 -15.06
C HIS A 1171 36.01 -3.41 -14.25
N ALA A 1172 34.99 -2.55 -14.22
CA ALA A 1172 33.71 -2.89 -13.58
C ALA A 1172 33.06 -4.12 -14.25
N ALA A 1173 33.17 -4.25 -15.57
CA ALA A 1173 32.65 -5.41 -16.29
C ALA A 1173 33.41 -6.71 -15.94
N GLU A 1174 34.68 -6.64 -15.54
CA GLU A 1174 35.42 -7.81 -15.03
C GLU A 1174 34.89 -8.27 -13.66
N ASP A 1175 34.47 -7.33 -12.78
CA ASP A 1175 33.78 -7.70 -11.53
C ASP A 1175 32.47 -8.43 -11.82
N PHE A 1176 31.68 -7.96 -12.79
CA PHE A 1176 30.48 -8.65 -13.24
C PHE A 1176 30.81 -10.04 -13.81
N LYS A 1177 31.87 -10.14 -14.61
CA LYS A 1177 32.34 -11.40 -15.21
C LYS A 1177 32.76 -12.42 -14.17
N SER A 1178 33.24 -12.00 -13.00
CA SER A 1178 33.54 -12.91 -11.88
C SER A 1178 32.31 -13.76 -11.49
N LEU A 1179 31.09 -13.26 -11.72
CA LEU A 1179 29.83 -13.97 -11.47
C LEU A 1179 29.37 -14.85 -12.64
N ASN A 1180 30.08 -14.90 -13.78
CA ASN A 1180 29.64 -15.70 -14.94
C ASN A 1180 29.65 -17.21 -14.64
N HIS A 1181 30.42 -17.67 -13.64
CA HIS A 1181 30.35 -19.06 -13.17
C HIS A 1181 28.92 -19.46 -12.73
N LEU A 1182 28.08 -18.51 -12.31
CA LEU A 1182 26.68 -18.76 -11.95
C LEU A 1182 25.81 -19.23 -13.13
N LEU A 1183 26.21 -18.91 -14.37
CA LEU A 1183 25.51 -19.36 -15.58
C LEU A 1183 25.54 -20.88 -15.77
N ALA A 1184 26.49 -21.58 -15.13
CA ALA A 1184 26.62 -23.03 -15.21
C ALA A 1184 25.59 -23.79 -14.37
N TYR A 1185 24.94 -23.13 -13.41
CA TYR A 1185 23.98 -23.76 -12.51
C TYR A 1185 22.58 -23.76 -13.11
N SER A 1186 22.01 -24.95 -13.23
CA SER A 1186 20.60 -25.10 -13.58
C SER A 1186 19.70 -24.92 -12.36
N PHE A 1187 18.44 -24.57 -12.60
CA PHE A 1187 17.44 -24.34 -11.55
C PHE A 1187 17.30 -25.49 -10.53
N ASN A 1188 17.48 -26.74 -10.95
CA ASN A 1188 17.36 -27.91 -10.09
C ASN A 1188 18.60 -28.18 -9.22
N GLN A 1189 19.72 -27.49 -9.48
CA GLN A 1189 20.99 -27.66 -8.76
C GLN A 1189 21.17 -26.63 -7.64
N VAL A 1190 20.26 -25.68 -7.50
CA VAL A 1190 20.36 -24.57 -6.55
C VAL A 1190 19.31 -24.73 -5.46
N ASP A 1191 19.72 -24.50 -4.20
CA ASP A 1191 18.77 -24.30 -3.12
C ASP A 1191 18.12 -22.92 -3.22
N ASN A 1192 16.97 -22.89 -3.88
CA ASN A 1192 16.22 -21.67 -4.18
C ASN A 1192 15.66 -20.95 -2.93
N GLY A 1193 15.76 -21.53 -1.73
CA GLY A 1193 15.28 -20.92 -0.49
C GLY A 1193 16.30 -20.04 0.23
N SER A 1194 17.60 -20.35 0.11
CA SER A 1194 18.69 -19.66 0.84
C SER A 1194 19.53 -18.73 -0.05
N CYS A 1195 19.49 -18.94 -1.36
CA CYS A 1195 20.19 -18.13 -2.37
C CYS A 1195 21.65 -17.77 -2.03
N ILE A 1196 22.39 -18.79 -1.63
CA ILE A 1196 23.83 -18.71 -1.38
C ILE A 1196 24.57 -18.68 -2.72
N ILE A 1197 25.48 -17.72 -2.89
CA ILE A 1197 26.35 -17.67 -4.07
C ILE A 1197 27.47 -18.72 -3.91
N PRO A 1198 27.58 -19.71 -4.81
CA PRO A 1198 28.64 -20.71 -4.76
C PRO A 1198 30.00 -20.09 -5.08
N SER A 1199 31.08 -20.68 -4.55
CA SER A 1199 32.44 -20.20 -4.82
C SER A 1199 32.85 -20.49 -6.27
N PRO A 1200 33.63 -19.60 -6.92
CA PRO A 1200 34.20 -19.88 -8.23
C PRO A 1200 35.00 -21.20 -8.25
N GLY A 1201 34.89 -21.98 -9.34
CA GLY A 1201 35.54 -23.28 -9.49
C GLY A 1201 34.70 -24.48 -9.01
N THR A 1202 33.55 -24.22 -8.38
CA THR A 1202 32.59 -25.27 -7.98
C THR A 1202 31.51 -25.52 -9.03
N GLU A 1203 31.55 -24.78 -10.15
CA GLU A 1203 30.56 -24.90 -11.21
C GLU A 1203 30.47 -26.31 -11.83
N PRO A 1204 29.26 -26.77 -12.19
CA PRO A 1204 29.10 -28.00 -12.93
C PRO A 1204 29.92 -27.99 -14.23
N LYS A 1205 30.64 -29.08 -14.49
CA LYS A 1205 31.32 -29.28 -15.78
C LYS A 1205 30.29 -29.17 -16.90
N ALA A 1206 30.71 -28.58 -18.02
CA ALA A 1206 29.91 -28.60 -19.24
C ALA A 1206 29.58 -30.07 -19.53
N ASP A 1207 28.31 -30.39 -19.71
CA ASP A 1207 27.88 -31.71 -20.15
C ASP A 1207 27.79 -31.68 -21.68
N PRO A 1208 28.88 -32.00 -22.41
CA PRO A 1208 28.91 -31.95 -23.87
C PRO A 1208 27.87 -32.90 -24.49
N ASP A 1209 27.34 -33.83 -23.70
CA ASP A 1209 26.37 -34.83 -24.13
C ASP A 1209 24.92 -34.44 -23.77
N ARG A 1210 24.69 -33.28 -23.14
CA ARG A 1210 23.33 -32.79 -22.79
C ARG A 1210 22.53 -32.45 -24.04
N GLU A 1211 23.16 -31.80 -25.02
CA GLU A 1211 22.52 -31.48 -26.29
C GLU A 1211 22.33 -32.74 -27.15
N ARG A 1212 23.28 -33.68 -27.08
CA ARG A 1212 23.18 -34.99 -27.72
C ARG A 1212 22.07 -35.84 -27.10
N ARG A 1213 21.95 -35.87 -25.77
CA ARG A 1213 20.85 -36.52 -25.03
C ARG A 1213 19.51 -35.82 -25.26
N LYS A 1214 19.48 -34.49 -25.41
CA LYS A 1214 18.25 -33.74 -25.73
C LYS A 1214 17.83 -33.98 -27.19
N ARG A 1215 18.76 -34.00 -28.14
CA ARG A 1215 18.50 -34.40 -29.54
C ARG A 1215 18.09 -35.87 -29.62
N ARG A 1216 18.72 -36.75 -28.85
CA ARG A 1216 18.37 -38.17 -28.75
C ARG A 1216 17.00 -38.37 -28.11
N ALA A 1217 16.67 -37.64 -27.05
CA ALA A 1217 15.35 -37.67 -26.42
C ALA A 1217 14.26 -37.04 -27.29
N LEU A 1218 14.55 -35.97 -28.05
CA LEU A 1218 13.64 -35.40 -29.05
C LEU A 1218 13.45 -36.35 -30.24
N ALA A 1219 14.52 -37.03 -30.68
CA ALA A 1219 14.45 -38.05 -31.72
C ALA A 1219 13.71 -39.31 -31.23
N GLU A 1220 13.92 -39.74 -29.99
CA GLU A 1220 13.18 -40.83 -29.34
C GLU A 1220 11.72 -40.45 -29.12
N ALA A 1221 11.41 -39.20 -28.74
CA ALA A 1221 10.05 -38.70 -28.61
C ALA A 1221 9.35 -38.59 -29.99
N ALA A 1222 10.05 -38.11 -31.02
CA ALA A 1222 9.54 -38.08 -32.39
C ALA A 1222 9.38 -39.49 -32.97
N ALA A 1223 10.28 -40.41 -32.63
CA ALA A 1223 10.18 -41.82 -32.99
C ALA A 1223 9.00 -42.50 -32.28
N LEU A 1224 8.79 -42.22 -30.99
CA LEU A 1224 7.61 -42.65 -30.23
C LEU A 1224 6.32 -42.03 -30.79
N GLU A 1225 6.33 -40.76 -31.20
CA GLU A 1225 5.19 -40.12 -31.88
C GLU A 1225 4.89 -40.81 -33.20
N LEU A 1226 5.91 -41.10 -34.02
CA LEU A 1226 5.78 -41.85 -35.26
C LEU A 1226 5.27 -43.27 -34.98
N GLU A 1227 5.80 -43.96 -33.97
CA GLU A 1227 5.36 -45.29 -33.56
C GLU A 1227 3.90 -45.25 -33.07
N PHE A 1228 3.49 -44.20 -32.38
CA PHE A 1228 2.12 -43.98 -31.93
C PHE A 1228 1.17 -43.61 -33.08
N ILE A 1229 1.67 -42.93 -34.12
CA ILE A 1229 0.96 -42.64 -35.36
C ILE A 1229 0.78 -43.93 -36.17
N PHE A 1230 1.83 -44.76 -36.28
CA PHE A 1230 1.76 -46.08 -36.92
C PHE A 1230 0.84 -47.04 -36.16
N LEU A 1231 0.84 -47.04 -34.83
CA LEU A 1231 -0.10 -47.79 -33.98
C LEU A 1231 -1.54 -47.25 -34.01
N LYS A 1232 -1.76 -46.02 -34.51
CA LYS A 1232 -3.11 -45.48 -34.78
C LYS A 1232 -3.57 -45.77 -36.21
N LEU A 1233 -2.64 -46.02 -37.13
CA LEU A 1233 -2.89 -46.31 -38.55
C LEU A 1233 -3.05 -47.83 -38.81
N ALA A 1234 -2.40 -48.67 -38.01
CA ALA A 1234 -2.66 -50.10 -37.87
C ALA A 1234 -3.87 -50.34 -36.96
#